data_AF-A0A415ICK6-F1
#
_entry.id   AF-A0A415ICK6-F1
#
_cell.length_a   1.000
_cell.length_b   1.000
_cell.length_c   1.000
_cell.angle_alpha   90.00
_cell.angle_beta   90.00
_cell.angle_gamma   90.00
#
_symmetry.space_group_name_H-M   'P 1'
#
loop_
_entity.id
_entity.type
_entity.pdbx_description
1 polymer ?
#
loop_
_entity_poly.entity_id
_entity_poly.type
_entity_poly.pdbx_seq_one_letter_code
_entity_poly.pdbx_strand_id
1 'polypeptide(L)'
;MKANSDKSKQSNKATRRVLAGVLCGASVLSLVLSLVMPPISQAIANDSQTGSAEEAVMGGGSSSKPTDVDNTNNGDTENQNSDEAENGETNADALRAAPSSDDTGAESAAQPADDGQSVYKVATVANEGEVPGLQIDKDGYTLLKSDEDLATYLALTAPNKPAELRLAADISSSSPIAIDQNTTIDLAGHKLYYSNGNSDQSRAEPVCAFITIKNGFTLTVKGEANDSKTIAAGAEPGQLAEMQFNDESAPQSLRYFVTESTPNGLGTSEKTYKHTVDDFGAIVACKKGYVNRVISVEEGGTLNLEGGMITTPRTLRNNGHVIFSQGTVNISGGYVTNGSGGGWGGGLCITGAKASLEMTDGVVAGNKAASGGGVYADNGATLKLTGGIISGNATYGEADGHGGGILVSGGSVTVSGGYITNNKYAKFCGHDGRGCHGGAGLAANNGAHVAISGGQITGNYSEEAGGGVYVTDVNRNNQSRTGMAWLNITGGIIASNVSYRSEGAGIRVGQMVDAMINGSSNDSPVYITNNHCMSRFDWGGGGIFVQGNSNEGMEKTAGRLFVYNSYISSNTAGGYGGGVAVCPTGKTLVTNTKGTAIFGNKSAGSEQKATGYNSAENKGNDGTPHLSAGGADGFDKTEDQDAYKSEVFRKYGHADFFLAARGHNTPVAVVTGKMLGGGDARYSGSIELKKAITIPVNGAVGVENSIGLTSGVKDGDEAAIDARNRAQNEATTFITGNYSWDHGGGIMSNGDLYLGVPADTYVYPSLKLKATKELAGRDLKDGEFKFTVYRKNSDTAKAPSWKNDKFDNGGCEFVESAQNGADGHIAFDLSEKLERLLNDKQLREQLLANGTGEITYYLVEDTGNLPGVIYDHAVYEIKVTVKCTPTVLMSVPTQGNPHDTKDLKVYNFTIDRVDVTKNPGGSANSPRTASADANGYYSIVDSNSATSTNKATFTNTYDSEVSWTPKATKVVKGGEMKEFTLQLAKDSKFQHIIGTAVTTSGKGTKQTLSFKGTADKEVELKYSLSDIRDNPDDSGDSAGGLFKTFTYYVREKTDGSQFSHYTYDHSVYKIAAKATVQPDKTIKCEVTYKKGTVDSDGNWKADVSAEELNLTDDSIPTFTNTYSTSLPLSGMSGVTLTYLAGAAVLCAAAAWMHIRRKANAKGGERRE
;
A
#
# COMPACT_ATOMS: atom_id res chain seq x y z
N MET A 1 30.83 -19.26 18.21
CA MET A 1 31.75 -19.40 19.37
C MET A 1 31.01 -18.97 20.65
N LYS A 2 31.66 -18.91 21.82
CA LYS A 2 31.05 -18.60 23.14
C LYS A 2 30.18 -17.31 23.10
N ALA A 3 29.00 -17.16 23.70
CA ALA A 3 28.32 -17.75 24.87
C ALA A 3 28.64 -17.13 26.23
N ASN A 4 27.60 -16.75 26.99
CA ASN A 4 27.53 -16.97 28.45
C ASN A 4 26.09 -16.87 29.01
N SER A 5 25.84 -17.61 30.08
CA SER A 5 24.64 -17.59 30.96
C SER A 5 24.97 -16.79 32.26
N ASP A 6 24.25 -16.80 33.41
CA ASP A 6 23.31 -17.77 34.00
C ASP A 6 22.40 -17.19 35.13
N LYS A 7 21.64 -18.04 35.83
CA LYS A 7 20.54 -17.73 36.78
C LYS A 7 20.87 -17.95 38.29
N SER A 8 19.90 -17.54 39.14
CA SER A 8 19.58 -18.05 40.50
C SER A 8 20.24 -17.34 41.73
N LYS A 9 19.79 -17.47 43.01
CA LYS A 9 18.79 -18.36 43.64
C LYS A 9 18.16 -17.82 44.96
N GLN A 10 17.33 -18.64 45.62
CA GLN A 10 16.27 -18.38 46.62
C GLN A 10 16.66 -18.07 48.10
N SER A 11 15.83 -17.22 48.74
CA SER A 11 15.10 -17.37 50.05
C SER A 11 15.74 -17.57 51.45
N ASN A 12 15.21 -16.79 52.41
CA ASN A 12 14.74 -17.13 53.79
C ASN A 12 15.67 -17.74 54.87
N LYS A 13 15.94 -16.97 55.94
CA LYS A 13 15.49 -17.23 57.34
C LYS A 13 15.72 -16.02 58.28
N ALA A 14 15.26 -16.09 59.54
CA ALA A 14 15.15 -14.96 60.48
C ALA A 14 15.67 -15.30 61.90
N THR A 15 15.75 -14.32 62.83
CA THR A 15 15.25 -14.36 64.25
C THR A 15 16.07 -13.55 65.30
N ARG A 16 15.52 -12.40 65.79
CA ARG A 16 15.64 -11.80 67.17
C ARG A 16 17.07 -11.40 67.71
N ARG A 17 17.30 -10.59 68.78
CA ARG A 17 16.48 -9.78 69.75
C ARG A 17 17.37 -8.74 70.52
N VAL A 18 16.75 -7.91 71.40
CA VAL A 18 17.33 -7.26 72.62
C VAL A 18 18.30 -6.09 72.34
N LEU A 19 18.26 -4.88 72.95
CA LEU A 19 17.35 -4.10 73.85
C LEU A 19 17.80 -2.60 73.76
N ALA A 20 17.36 -1.54 74.47
CA ALA A 20 16.38 -1.26 75.54
C ALA A 20 15.94 0.24 75.51
N GLY A 21 14.99 0.65 76.37
CA GLY A 21 14.60 2.05 76.61
C GLY A 21 13.26 2.18 77.35
N VAL A 22 13.23 2.87 78.50
CA VAL A 22 12.18 2.82 79.56
C VAL A 22 12.25 4.16 80.35
N LEU A 23 11.22 4.85 80.91
CA LEU A 23 9.98 4.51 81.65
C LEU A 23 8.93 5.67 81.59
N CYS A 24 7.76 5.48 82.21
CA CYS A 24 6.69 6.45 82.59
C CYS A 24 5.81 7.05 81.46
N GLY A 25 4.47 7.01 81.52
CA GLY A 25 3.59 6.44 82.57
C GLY A 25 2.10 6.29 82.19
N ALA A 26 1.34 5.76 83.15
CA ALA A 26 -0.10 5.42 83.24
C ALA A 26 -1.17 6.37 82.59
N SER A 27 -2.42 5.97 82.27
CA SER A 27 -3.07 4.64 82.18
C SER A 27 -4.55 4.66 81.68
N VAL A 28 -4.94 3.71 80.81
CA VAL A 28 -6.18 2.85 80.88
C VAL A 28 -7.61 3.48 80.76
N LEU A 29 -8.23 3.23 79.58
CA LEU A 29 -9.64 2.81 79.27
C LEU A 29 -10.90 3.73 79.28
N SER A 30 -11.77 3.46 78.29
CA SER A 30 -13.25 3.29 78.33
C SER A 30 -14.28 4.37 77.86
N LEU A 31 -15.02 3.97 76.80
CA LEU A 31 -16.49 4.05 76.55
C LEU A 31 -17.31 5.37 76.40
N VAL A 32 -17.67 5.70 75.13
CA VAL A 32 -18.97 5.40 74.44
C VAL A 32 -20.30 6.20 74.70
N LEU A 33 -21.00 6.50 73.57
CA LEU A 33 -22.44 6.81 73.29
C LEU A 33 -23.16 8.15 73.71
N SER A 34 -23.08 9.17 72.83
CA SER A 34 -24.16 9.60 71.88
C SER A 34 -25.44 10.45 72.21
N LEU A 35 -25.84 11.27 71.20
CA LEU A 35 -27.20 11.70 70.72
C LEU A 35 -27.93 12.98 71.24
N VAL A 36 -28.03 13.99 70.34
CA VAL A 36 -29.26 14.69 69.81
C VAL A 36 -29.94 15.89 70.55
N MET A 37 -29.85 17.09 69.90
CA MET A 37 -30.88 18.13 69.47
C MET A 37 -32.09 18.52 70.40
N PRO A 38 -33.06 19.43 70.04
CA PRO A 38 -33.25 20.40 68.91
C PRO A 38 -33.47 21.87 69.41
N PRO A 39 -34.03 22.88 68.64
CA PRO A 39 -35.45 23.03 68.21
C PRO A 39 -35.67 23.49 66.71
N ILE A 40 -36.70 23.09 65.93
CA ILE A 40 -38.16 23.44 65.86
C ILE A 40 -38.56 24.69 64.99
N SER A 41 -39.03 24.39 63.76
CA SER A 41 -40.26 24.82 63.02
C SER A 41 -40.73 26.28 62.71
N GLN A 42 -41.24 26.41 61.46
CA GLN A 42 -42.50 27.06 60.97
C GLN A 42 -42.64 28.57 60.63
N ALA A 43 -43.00 28.84 59.35
CA ALA A 43 -43.98 29.83 58.81
C ALA A 43 -44.23 29.48 57.30
N ILE A 44 -45.46 29.27 56.78
CA ILE A 44 -46.45 30.24 56.22
C ILE A 44 -45.93 30.91 54.91
N ALA A 45 -46.63 30.95 53.74
CA ALA A 45 -48.07 30.82 53.41
C ALA A 45 -48.38 30.05 52.09
N ASN A 46 -49.68 29.90 51.77
CA ASN A 46 -50.21 29.56 50.43
C ASN A 46 -50.27 30.80 49.51
N ASP A 47 -50.39 30.59 48.19
CA ASP A 47 -51.57 31.06 47.42
C ASP A 47 -51.67 30.39 46.04
N SER A 48 -52.80 30.53 45.34
CA SER A 48 -53.23 29.61 44.27
C SER A 48 -53.55 30.25 42.90
N GLN A 49 -53.05 29.60 41.84
CA GLN A 49 -53.76 29.26 40.57
C GLN A 49 -54.39 30.39 39.71
N THR A 50 -53.74 30.72 38.58
CA THR A 50 -54.33 31.05 37.23
C THR A 50 -53.17 31.38 36.25
N GLY A 51 -53.21 31.14 34.93
CA GLY A 51 -54.08 30.25 34.14
C GLY A 51 -54.49 30.77 32.74
N SER A 52 -53.68 30.58 31.67
CA SER A 52 -54.13 30.76 30.25
C SER A 52 -53.13 30.32 29.16
N ALA A 53 -53.67 29.76 28.06
CA ALA A 53 -53.25 29.80 26.64
C ALA A 53 -51.89 29.23 26.12
N GLU A 54 -52.03 28.19 25.29
CA GLU A 54 -51.45 27.88 23.95
C GLU A 54 -50.05 28.36 23.49
N GLU A 55 -49.22 27.35 23.19
CA GLU A 55 -48.44 27.07 21.95
C GLU A 55 -47.54 28.11 21.21
N ALA A 56 -46.36 27.60 20.82
CA ALA A 56 -45.67 27.76 19.52
C ALA A 56 -44.40 28.65 19.38
N VAL A 57 -43.48 28.14 18.54
CA VAL A 57 -42.33 28.78 17.83
C VAL A 57 -41.05 29.11 18.64
N MET A 58 -39.91 29.03 17.92
CA MET A 58 -38.53 29.19 18.38
C MET A 58 -37.93 30.59 18.09
N GLY A 59 -36.91 30.95 18.88
CA GLY A 59 -36.07 32.15 18.75
C GLY A 59 -36.12 32.98 20.05
N GLY A 60 -35.05 33.61 20.55
CA GLY A 60 -33.65 33.77 20.14
C GLY A 60 -32.99 34.69 21.19
N GLY A 61 -31.71 35.06 21.19
CA GLY A 61 -30.59 34.86 20.26
C GLY A 61 -29.56 35.99 20.52
N SER A 62 -28.34 35.92 19.95
CA SER A 62 -27.34 37.00 19.87
C SER A 62 -26.08 36.42 19.18
N SER A 63 -25.34 37.05 18.25
CA SER A 63 -25.42 38.30 17.45
C SER A 63 -24.48 38.09 16.23
N SER A 64 -24.53 38.78 15.08
CA SER A 64 -25.31 39.92 14.56
C SER A 64 -25.29 39.88 13.01
N LYS A 65 -26.20 40.58 12.32
CA LYS A 65 -26.49 40.45 10.86
C LYS A 65 -25.98 41.65 10.00
N PRO A 66 -26.00 41.55 8.64
CA PRO A 66 -25.60 42.60 7.68
C PRO A 66 -26.82 43.29 6.99
N THR A 67 -26.56 44.05 5.92
CA THR A 67 -27.53 44.71 5.00
C THR A 67 -26.90 44.99 3.60
N ASP A 68 -27.59 45.04 2.45
CA ASP A 68 -28.82 44.34 2.01
C ASP A 68 -29.15 44.51 0.50
N VAL A 69 -29.89 43.53 -0.08
CA VAL A 69 -30.81 43.41 -1.27
C VAL A 69 -30.66 44.07 -2.69
N ASP A 70 -31.31 43.37 -3.67
CA ASP A 70 -32.13 43.82 -4.85
C ASP A 70 -31.48 44.32 -6.19
N ASN A 71 -32.10 44.23 -7.40
CA ASN A 71 -33.06 43.28 -8.02
C ASN A 71 -33.24 43.50 -9.57
N THR A 72 -33.69 42.47 -10.31
CA THR A 72 -34.33 42.41 -11.68
C THR A 72 -34.08 43.41 -12.85
N ASN A 73 -33.97 42.82 -14.05
CA ASN A 73 -34.52 43.20 -15.39
C ASN A 73 -33.82 44.15 -16.40
N ASN A 74 -33.81 43.66 -17.67
CA ASN A 74 -33.80 44.27 -19.02
C ASN A 74 -33.10 45.61 -19.34
N GLY A 75 -32.36 45.61 -20.46
CA GLY A 75 -31.97 46.83 -21.19
C GLY A 75 -31.05 46.57 -22.40
N ASP A 76 -31.61 46.17 -23.55
CA ASP A 76 -30.88 46.17 -24.83
C ASP A 76 -30.61 47.59 -25.34
N THR A 77 -29.47 47.82 -25.98
CA THR A 77 -29.38 48.47 -27.30
C THR A 77 -28.05 48.14 -28.00
N GLU A 78 -28.21 47.67 -29.22
CA GLU A 78 -27.37 47.62 -30.44
C GLU A 78 -26.41 48.82 -30.71
N ASN A 79 -25.67 49.00 -31.83
CA ASN A 79 -25.40 48.33 -33.14
C ASN A 79 -24.11 48.99 -33.73
N GLN A 80 -23.47 48.74 -34.89
CA GLN A 80 -23.42 47.87 -36.11
C GLN A 80 -21.92 47.86 -36.53
N ASN A 81 -21.28 47.04 -37.38
CA ASN A 81 -21.45 45.74 -38.09
C ASN A 81 -19.97 45.20 -38.27
N SER A 82 -19.53 44.27 -39.12
CA SER A 82 -20.04 43.52 -40.29
C SER A 82 -19.42 42.11 -40.30
N ASP A 83 -20.18 41.04 -40.52
CA ASP A 83 -20.48 40.38 -41.82
C ASP A 83 -19.24 39.69 -42.44
N GLU A 84 -19.06 38.38 -42.28
CA GLU A 84 -19.49 37.27 -43.19
C GLU A 84 -18.46 36.98 -44.32
N ALA A 85 -18.28 35.75 -44.84
CA ALA A 85 -19.07 34.51 -44.75
C ALA A 85 -18.21 33.22 -44.70
N GLU A 86 -18.87 32.07 -44.57
CA GLU A 86 -18.29 30.72 -44.71
C GLU A 86 -18.09 30.27 -46.19
N ASN A 87 -17.47 29.09 -46.34
CA ASN A 87 -17.50 28.12 -47.47
C ASN A 87 -16.33 28.14 -48.48
N GLY A 88 -15.99 26.94 -48.96
CA GLY A 88 -15.11 26.76 -50.13
C GLY A 88 -14.24 25.51 -50.10
N GLU A 89 -14.81 24.31 -50.32
CA GLU A 89 -14.00 23.20 -50.83
C GLU A 89 -13.50 23.53 -52.25
N THR A 90 -12.29 23.08 -52.64
CA THR A 90 -12.11 22.03 -53.68
C THR A 90 -10.63 21.83 -54.05
N ASN A 91 -10.33 20.65 -54.60
CA ASN A 91 -9.03 20.31 -55.18
C ASN A 91 -8.87 20.96 -56.56
N ALA A 92 -7.64 21.35 -56.95
CA ALA A 92 -7.17 21.13 -58.31
C ALA A 92 -5.64 21.09 -58.42
N ASP A 93 -5.21 20.08 -59.15
CA ASP A 93 -3.87 19.64 -59.47
C ASP A 93 -3.09 20.56 -60.47
N ALA A 94 -1.79 20.30 -60.56
CA ALA A 94 -0.99 20.25 -61.79
C ALA A 94 -0.15 21.43 -62.36
N LEU A 95 1.11 21.05 -62.64
CA LEU A 95 1.94 21.35 -63.83
C LEU A 95 2.56 22.75 -64.08
N ARG A 96 3.86 22.81 -63.74
CA ARG A 96 5.00 23.19 -64.61
C ARG A 96 4.73 24.16 -65.79
N ALA A 97 5.34 25.35 -65.73
CA ALA A 97 6.15 25.88 -66.85
C ALA A 97 7.15 26.98 -66.42
N ALA A 98 8.31 26.94 -67.03
CA ALA A 98 9.24 28.06 -67.29
C ALA A 98 9.57 27.99 -68.81
N PRO A 99 10.27 28.93 -69.46
CA PRO A 99 11.09 30.04 -68.93
C PRO A 99 10.91 31.36 -69.73
N SER A 100 11.98 32.17 -69.83
CA SER A 100 12.19 33.32 -70.74
C SER A 100 11.50 34.65 -70.35
N SER A 101 12.04 35.83 -70.71
CA SER A 101 13.44 36.24 -71.01
C SER A 101 13.50 37.78 -71.12
N ASP A 102 14.73 38.33 -71.20
CA ASP A 102 15.08 39.66 -71.79
C ASP A 102 14.60 40.94 -71.05
N ASP A 103 15.31 42.09 -71.08
CA ASP A 103 16.73 42.42 -71.33
C ASP A 103 16.97 43.89 -70.85
N THR A 104 18.18 44.42 -71.09
CA THR A 104 18.66 45.82 -71.02
C THR A 104 19.17 46.34 -69.66
N GLY A 105 20.37 46.90 -69.56
CA GLY A 105 21.48 46.91 -70.54
C GLY A 105 22.59 47.94 -70.26
N ALA A 106 23.79 47.69 -70.80
CA ALA A 106 24.93 48.61 -71.02
C ALA A 106 25.64 49.23 -69.76
N GLU A 107 26.95 49.52 -69.73
CA GLU A 107 28.03 49.23 -70.71
C GLU A 107 29.43 49.12 -70.06
N SER A 108 30.13 48.03 -70.39
CA SER A 108 31.55 47.92 -70.83
C SER A 108 32.72 48.68 -70.15
N ALA A 109 33.74 47.90 -69.72
CA ALA A 109 35.15 48.12 -70.11
C ALA A 109 36.07 46.87 -69.92
N ALA A 110 36.53 46.30 -71.05
CA ALA A 110 37.77 45.49 -71.27
C ALA A 110 38.08 44.19 -70.46
N GLN A 111 38.21 43.07 -71.18
CA GLN A 111 39.02 41.88 -70.82
C GLN A 111 40.49 42.04 -71.33
N PRO A 112 41.43 41.13 -71.03
CA PRO A 112 41.52 39.75 -71.60
C PRO A 112 41.34 38.66 -70.51
N ALA A 113 41.02 37.37 -70.75
CA ALA A 113 41.53 36.36 -71.69
C ALA A 113 43.01 35.98 -71.40
N ASP A 114 43.44 34.72 -71.34
CA ASP A 114 42.78 33.42 -71.61
C ASP A 114 43.42 32.27 -70.77
N ASP A 115 42.99 31.03 -70.99
CA ASP A 115 43.63 29.71 -70.77
C ASP A 115 44.76 29.49 -69.70
N GLY A 116 44.38 28.89 -68.57
CA GLY A 116 45.28 28.45 -67.49
C GLY A 116 45.56 26.94 -67.40
N GLN A 117 45.93 26.27 -68.50
CA GLN A 117 46.17 24.82 -68.48
C GLN A 117 47.51 24.44 -67.81
N SER A 118 47.46 23.88 -66.59
CA SER A 118 48.67 23.53 -65.81
C SER A 118 49.40 22.28 -66.35
N VAL A 119 50.27 22.46 -67.35
CA VAL A 119 51.15 21.41 -67.87
C VAL A 119 52.32 21.14 -66.93
N TYR A 120 52.58 19.87 -66.62
CA TYR A 120 53.75 19.43 -65.84
C TYR A 120 55.07 19.97 -66.41
N LYS A 121 55.88 20.63 -65.57
CA LYS A 121 57.32 20.79 -65.80
C LYS A 121 58.10 20.40 -64.56
N VAL A 122 58.89 19.33 -64.69
CA VAL A 122 59.97 19.01 -63.76
C VAL A 122 61.05 20.08 -63.91
N ALA A 123 61.44 20.71 -62.81
CA ALA A 123 62.57 21.63 -62.76
C ALA A 123 63.42 21.30 -61.52
N THR A 124 64.41 20.43 -61.68
CA THR A 124 65.42 20.18 -60.66
C THR A 124 66.36 21.39 -60.55
N VAL A 125 66.22 22.17 -59.48
CA VAL A 125 67.21 23.18 -59.07
C VAL A 125 67.62 22.86 -57.64
N ALA A 126 68.86 22.41 -57.46
CA ALA A 126 69.47 22.36 -56.14
C ALA A 126 69.93 23.78 -55.77
N ASN A 127 69.41 24.30 -54.67
CA ASN A 127 69.99 25.43 -53.95
C ASN A 127 70.04 25.04 -52.47
N GLU A 128 71.23 25.09 -51.88
CA GLU A 128 71.40 24.96 -50.44
C GLU A 128 70.95 26.28 -49.78
N GLY A 129 69.75 26.26 -49.22
CA GLY A 129 69.18 27.34 -48.43
C GLY A 129 68.24 26.72 -47.41
N GLU A 130 68.22 27.26 -46.18
CA GLU A 130 67.41 26.71 -45.10
C GLU A 130 65.93 26.73 -45.48
N VAL A 131 65.28 25.55 -45.46
CA VAL A 131 63.82 25.46 -45.57
C VAL A 131 63.25 26.27 -44.40
N PRO A 132 62.38 27.26 -44.63
CA PRO A 132 61.75 27.99 -43.54
C PRO A 132 61.02 27.01 -42.62
N GLY A 133 61.52 26.85 -41.39
CA GLY A 133 60.94 25.92 -40.43
C GLY A 133 59.47 26.28 -40.16
N LEU A 134 58.61 25.27 -40.15
CA LEU A 134 57.19 25.43 -39.83
C LEU A 134 57.03 26.22 -38.54
N GLN A 135 56.25 27.29 -38.57
CA GLN A 135 56.20 28.24 -37.46
C GLN A 135 55.49 27.64 -36.25
N ILE A 136 56.12 27.71 -35.09
CA ILE A 136 55.53 27.27 -33.82
C ILE A 136 54.86 28.48 -33.14
N ASP A 137 53.67 28.28 -32.59
CA ASP A 137 52.92 29.32 -31.88
C ASP A 137 53.25 29.42 -30.38
N LYS A 138 52.54 30.30 -29.68
CA LYS A 138 52.69 30.56 -28.25
C LYS A 138 52.39 29.35 -27.34
N ASP A 139 51.65 28.36 -27.83
CA ASP A 139 51.22 27.17 -27.07
C ASP A 139 52.05 25.92 -27.43
N GLY A 140 53.00 26.06 -28.36
CA GLY A 140 53.84 24.96 -28.84
C GLY A 140 53.28 24.21 -30.07
N TYR A 141 52.16 24.67 -30.64
CA TYR A 141 51.58 24.07 -31.83
C TYR A 141 52.30 24.53 -33.11
N THR A 142 52.51 23.60 -34.04
CA THR A 142 53.04 23.91 -35.38
C THR A 142 51.91 24.44 -36.26
N LEU A 143 52.01 25.69 -36.70
CA LEU A 143 51.00 26.36 -37.51
C LEU A 143 51.07 25.94 -38.97
N LEU A 144 49.94 25.47 -39.50
CA LEU A 144 49.72 25.23 -40.93
C LEU A 144 48.86 26.37 -41.50
N LYS A 145 49.44 27.19 -42.37
CA LYS A 145 48.83 28.40 -42.95
C LYS A 145 48.49 28.24 -44.44
N SER A 146 48.93 27.14 -45.04
CA SER A 146 48.82 26.84 -46.47
C SER A 146 48.92 25.34 -46.74
N ASP A 147 48.49 24.93 -47.94
CA ASP A 147 48.69 23.58 -48.47
C ASP A 147 50.19 23.19 -48.52
N GLU A 148 51.10 24.16 -48.66
CA GLU A 148 52.55 23.94 -48.75
C GLU A 148 53.20 23.74 -47.37
N ASP A 149 52.66 24.33 -46.30
CA ASP A 149 53.04 23.99 -44.92
C ASP A 149 52.68 22.52 -44.60
N LEU A 150 51.50 22.07 -45.05
CA LEU A 150 51.07 20.69 -44.89
C LEU A 150 51.89 19.72 -45.75
N ALA A 151 52.20 20.08 -46.99
CA ALA A 151 53.11 19.29 -47.83
C ALA A 151 54.51 19.18 -47.20
N THR A 152 55.03 20.27 -46.65
CA THR A 152 56.29 20.31 -45.90
C THR A 152 56.24 19.41 -44.67
N TYR A 153 55.16 19.47 -43.87
CA TYR A 153 54.94 18.58 -42.72
C TYR A 153 54.94 17.10 -43.12
N LEU A 154 54.20 16.74 -44.18
CA LEU A 154 54.09 15.36 -44.66
C LEU A 154 55.40 14.81 -45.25
N ALA A 155 56.33 15.68 -45.66
CA ALA A 155 57.67 15.31 -46.11
C ALA A 155 58.68 15.07 -44.97
N LEU A 156 58.36 15.45 -43.72
CA LEU A 156 59.25 15.22 -42.57
C LEU A 156 59.27 13.74 -42.15
N THR A 157 60.47 13.23 -41.85
CA THR A 157 60.63 11.92 -41.23
C THR A 157 60.26 11.98 -39.74
N ALA A 158 59.71 10.89 -39.20
CA ALA A 158 59.15 10.83 -37.84
C ALA A 158 60.05 11.42 -36.71
N PRO A 159 61.40 11.28 -36.71
CA PRO A 159 62.25 11.91 -35.68
C PRO A 159 62.22 13.45 -35.67
N ASN A 160 61.82 14.08 -36.78
CA ASN A 160 61.81 15.53 -36.99
C ASN A 160 60.40 16.11 -37.23
N LYS A 161 59.39 15.24 -37.32
CA LYS A 161 57.99 15.58 -37.65
C LYS A 161 57.27 16.00 -36.36
N PRO A 162 56.70 17.21 -36.26
CA PRO A 162 56.05 17.66 -35.03
C PRO A 162 54.79 16.85 -34.67
N ALA A 163 54.53 16.72 -33.38
CA ALA A 163 53.36 16.02 -32.84
C ALA A 163 52.11 16.92 -32.78
N GLU A 164 52.25 18.18 -32.34
CA GLU A 164 51.14 19.11 -32.16
C GLU A 164 51.02 20.05 -33.37
N LEU A 165 49.91 19.98 -34.11
CA LEU A 165 49.60 20.77 -35.31
C LEU A 165 48.36 21.65 -35.08
N ARG A 166 48.38 22.89 -35.55
CA ARG A 166 47.23 23.81 -35.50
C ARG A 166 47.01 24.46 -36.87
N LEU A 167 45.76 24.47 -37.33
CA LEU A 167 45.39 25.19 -38.54
C LEU A 167 45.32 26.71 -38.27
N ALA A 168 45.74 27.51 -39.25
CA ALA A 168 45.56 28.96 -39.27
C ALA A 168 44.97 29.47 -40.60
N ALA A 169 44.53 28.54 -41.46
CA ALA A 169 43.79 28.76 -42.70
C ALA A 169 43.02 27.48 -43.05
N ASP A 170 42.01 27.59 -43.92
CA ASP A 170 41.46 26.43 -44.62
C ASP A 170 42.51 25.90 -45.62
N ILE A 171 42.89 24.62 -45.49
CA ILE A 171 43.98 24.00 -46.27
C ILE A 171 43.56 22.66 -46.87
N SER A 172 44.22 22.25 -47.95
CA SER A 172 43.91 21.02 -48.67
C SER A 172 45.13 20.12 -48.83
N SER A 173 44.95 18.81 -48.65
CA SER A 173 45.91 17.81 -49.12
C SER A 173 45.44 17.20 -50.44
N SER A 174 46.37 17.00 -51.38
CA SER A 174 46.17 16.20 -52.59
C SER A 174 46.47 14.70 -52.39
N SER A 175 47.02 14.33 -51.23
CA SER A 175 47.45 12.96 -50.89
C SER A 175 46.81 12.48 -49.57
N PRO A 176 46.60 11.15 -49.39
CA PRO A 176 46.25 10.59 -48.10
C PRO A 176 47.28 10.90 -47.01
N ILE A 177 46.82 11.09 -45.77
CA ILE A 177 47.64 11.41 -44.60
C ILE A 177 47.86 10.14 -43.78
N ALA A 178 49.13 9.80 -43.54
CA ALA A 178 49.52 8.71 -42.66
C ALA A 178 49.94 9.24 -41.28
N ILE A 179 49.27 8.73 -40.23
CA ILE A 179 49.64 8.96 -38.83
C ILE A 179 50.51 7.78 -38.38
N ASP A 180 51.82 8.00 -38.41
CA ASP A 180 52.90 7.07 -38.03
C ASP A 180 53.75 7.53 -36.85
N GLN A 181 53.16 8.43 -36.06
CA GLN A 181 53.58 8.89 -34.75
C GLN A 181 52.33 9.40 -34.03
N ASN A 182 52.42 9.65 -32.72
CA ASN A 182 51.32 10.33 -32.04
C ASN A 182 51.23 11.78 -32.55
N THR A 183 50.04 12.17 -33.00
CA THR A 183 49.78 13.48 -33.63
C THR A 183 48.48 14.06 -33.09
N THR A 184 48.51 15.35 -32.74
CA THR A 184 47.32 16.15 -32.43
C THR A 184 47.08 17.16 -33.55
N ILE A 185 45.84 17.29 -34.01
CA ILE A 185 45.41 18.31 -34.96
C ILE A 185 44.35 19.18 -34.27
N ASP A 186 44.72 20.41 -33.95
CA ASP A 186 43.78 21.48 -33.59
C ASP A 186 43.28 22.16 -34.87
N LEU A 187 41.99 22.01 -35.14
CA LEU A 187 41.35 22.55 -36.33
C LEU A 187 41.09 24.06 -36.21
N ALA A 188 41.05 24.64 -34.99
CA ALA A 188 40.96 26.09 -34.74
C ALA A 188 39.95 26.86 -35.63
N GLY A 189 38.76 26.30 -35.89
CA GLY A 189 37.71 26.89 -36.75
C GLY A 189 37.92 26.69 -38.27
N HIS A 190 39.07 26.19 -38.68
CA HIS A 190 39.45 25.95 -40.08
C HIS A 190 39.19 24.52 -40.56
N LYS A 191 39.23 24.33 -41.89
CA LYS A 191 38.92 23.06 -42.54
C LYS A 191 40.14 22.46 -43.24
N LEU A 192 40.41 21.19 -42.95
CA LEU A 192 41.40 20.32 -43.60
C LEU A 192 40.69 19.47 -44.66
N TYR A 193 40.87 19.83 -45.93
CA TYR A 193 40.22 19.15 -47.06
C TYR A 193 41.09 18.05 -47.67
N TYR A 194 40.45 17.01 -48.21
CA TYR A 194 41.04 16.16 -49.24
C TYR A 194 40.58 16.66 -50.62
N SER A 195 41.50 17.22 -51.42
CA SER A 195 41.15 17.88 -52.69
C SER A 195 40.85 16.89 -53.81
N ASN A 196 41.67 15.84 -53.92
CA ASN A 196 41.63 14.83 -54.99
C ASN A 196 41.36 13.43 -54.42
N GLY A 197 40.09 13.10 -54.20
CA GLY A 197 39.68 11.70 -54.01
C GLY A 197 39.89 10.86 -55.27
N ASN A 198 39.65 9.55 -55.15
CA ASN A 198 39.79 8.64 -56.28
C ASN A 198 38.81 9.00 -57.41
N SER A 199 39.25 8.83 -58.66
CA SER A 199 38.52 9.18 -59.87
C SER A 199 37.87 7.97 -60.56
N ASP A 200 38.44 6.77 -60.43
CA ASP A 200 37.92 5.56 -61.06
C ASP A 200 36.82 4.91 -60.21
N GLN A 201 35.59 5.40 -60.41
CA GLN A 201 34.39 4.89 -59.72
C GLN A 201 34.02 3.43 -60.05
N SER A 202 34.74 2.76 -60.97
CA SER A 202 34.42 1.39 -61.41
C SER A 202 35.08 0.28 -60.58
N ARG A 203 36.09 0.62 -59.75
CA ARG A 203 36.86 -0.37 -58.98
C ARG A 203 36.43 -0.44 -57.52
N ALA A 204 36.33 -1.66 -57.00
CA ALA A 204 36.15 -1.90 -55.57
C ALA A 204 37.43 -1.66 -54.75
N GLU A 205 38.61 -1.74 -55.38
CA GLU A 205 39.92 -1.61 -54.76
C GLU A 205 40.86 -0.72 -55.61
N PRO A 206 41.82 0.02 -54.99
CA PRO A 206 42.10 0.06 -53.56
C PRO A 206 41.10 0.92 -52.77
N VAL A 207 40.78 0.50 -51.54
CA VAL A 207 40.04 1.33 -50.55
C VAL A 207 40.74 2.69 -50.37
N CYS A 208 40.04 3.76 -50.69
CA CYS A 208 40.53 5.13 -50.57
C CYS A 208 40.12 5.72 -49.20
N ALA A 209 41.10 5.93 -48.33
CA ALA A 209 40.96 6.65 -47.07
C ALA A 209 41.67 8.02 -47.16
N PHE A 210 41.12 9.07 -46.54
CA PHE A 210 41.83 10.34 -46.43
C PHE A 210 42.91 10.29 -45.33
N ILE A 211 42.56 9.89 -44.10
CA ILE A 211 43.52 9.74 -43.00
C ILE A 211 43.59 8.28 -42.57
N THR A 212 44.80 7.73 -42.42
CA THR A 212 45.03 6.38 -41.88
C THR A 212 45.89 6.45 -40.63
N ILE A 213 45.39 5.91 -39.52
CA ILE A 213 46.10 5.79 -38.24
C ILE A 213 46.70 4.39 -38.15
N LYS A 214 48.03 4.31 -38.12
CA LYS A 214 48.75 3.04 -38.08
C LYS A 214 48.74 2.40 -36.69
N ASN A 215 48.92 1.08 -36.66
CA ASN A 215 49.10 0.31 -35.42
C ASN A 215 50.13 0.95 -34.47
N GLY A 216 49.76 1.16 -33.20
CA GLY A 216 50.60 1.70 -32.15
C GLY A 216 50.59 3.23 -32.01
N PHE A 217 49.86 3.95 -32.87
CA PHE A 217 49.84 5.41 -32.88
C PHE A 217 48.45 6.01 -32.64
N THR A 218 48.45 7.26 -32.17
CA THR A 218 47.24 8.01 -31.82
C THR A 218 47.10 9.25 -32.70
N LEU A 219 45.90 9.47 -33.25
CA LEU A 219 45.47 10.78 -33.72
C LEU A 219 44.52 11.39 -32.69
N THR A 220 44.82 12.60 -32.21
CA THR A 220 43.88 13.44 -31.46
C THR A 220 43.39 14.57 -32.35
N VAL A 221 42.08 14.79 -32.42
CA VAL A 221 41.44 15.87 -33.19
C VAL A 221 40.72 16.81 -32.22
N LYS A 222 41.07 18.10 -32.28
CA LYS A 222 40.51 19.18 -31.46
C LYS A 222 39.89 20.25 -32.35
N GLY A 223 38.96 21.01 -31.77
CA GLY A 223 38.38 22.19 -32.41
C GLY A 223 37.08 22.61 -31.72
N GLU A 224 36.88 23.90 -31.55
CA GLU A 224 35.61 24.42 -31.05
C GLU A 224 34.53 24.41 -32.15
N ALA A 225 33.28 24.54 -31.72
CA ALA A 225 32.07 24.60 -32.53
C ALA A 225 30.98 25.29 -31.71
N ASN A 226 30.14 26.12 -32.34
CA ASN A 226 29.00 26.75 -31.68
C ASN A 226 27.76 25.87 -31.87
N ASP A 227 27.27 25.21 -30.81
CA ASP A 227 26.02 24.43 -30.84
C ASP A 227 24.90 25.22 -30.13
N SER A 228 23.96 25.71 -30.92
CA SER A 228 22.78 26.43 -30.43
C SER A 228 21.54 25.54 -30.43
N LYS A 229 20.85 25.41 -29.28
CA LYS A 229 19.62 24.61 -29.15
C LYS A 229 18.37 25.45 -28.90
N THR A 230 17.29 25.06 -29.57
CA THR A 230 15.97 25.71 -29.52
C THR A 230 14.86 24.66 -29.36
N ILE A 231 13.74 25.00 -28.71
CA ILE A 231 12.63 24.04 -28.54
C ILE A 231 11.95 23.80 -29.90
N ALA A 232 11.80 22.53 -30.28
CA ALA A 232 11.10 22.09 -31.48
C ALA A 232 9.70 21.58 -31.09
N ALA A 233 8.75 22.51 -30.91
CA ALA A 233 7.37 22.18 -30.57
C ALA A 233 6.70 21.37 -31.70
N GLY A 234 6.06 20.25 -31.36
CA GLY A 234 5.40 19.38 -32.34
C GLY A 234 6.34 18.59 -33.25
N ALA A 235 7.61 18.39 -32.86
CA ALA A 235 8.54 17.55 -33.61
C ALA A 235 8.23 16.06 -33.43
N GLU A 236 7.66 15.44 -34.47
CA GLU A 236 7.36 14.02 -34.56
C GLU A 236 8.62 13.13 -34.42
N PRO A 237 8.53 11.91 -33.85
CA PRO A 237 9.65 10.98 -33.75
C PRO A 237 10.36 10.68 -35.09
N GLY A 238 11.67 10.50 -35.03
CA GLY A 238 12.50 10.15 -36.19
C GLY A 238 12.97 11.32 -37.04
N GLN A 239 13.11 12.54 -36.47
CA GLN A 239 13.61 13.70 -37.21
C GLN A 239 15.05 13.49 -37.69
N LEU A 240 15.23 13.41 -39.01
CA LEU A 240 16.56 13.28 -39.60
C LEU A 240 17.39 14.54 -39.37
N ALA A 241 18.67 14.33 -39.10
CA ALA A 241 19.67 15.37 -39.07
C ALA A 241 20.19 15.68 -40.49
N GLU A 242 20.57 16.92 -40.73
CA GLU A 242 20.91 17.45 -42.05
C GLU A 242 22.20 18.28 -41.98
N MET A 243 23.13 18.00 -42.90
CA MET A 243 24.38 18.73 -43.03
C MET A 243 24.32 19.66 -44.26
N GLN A 244 24.50 20.95 -44.04
CA GLN A 244 24.50 21.97 -45.09
C GLN A 244 25.91 22.24 -45.61
N PHE A 245 26.04 22.36 -46.93
CA PHE A 245 27.27 22.70 -47.64
C PHE A 245 27.01 23.85 -48.62
N ASN A 246 28.02 24.65 -48.92
CA ASN A 246 27.95 25.64 -50.00
C ASN A 246 28.25 24.99 -51.38
N ASP A 247 28.19 25.79 -52.45
CA ASP A 247 28.45 25.31 -53.82
C ASP A 247 29.86 24.73 -54.01
N GLU A 248 30.86 25.25 -53.28
CA GLU A 248 32.23 24.71 -53.25
C GLU A 248 32.36 23.41 -52.45
N SER A 249 31.24 22.91 -51.91
CA SER A 249 31.14 21.71 -51.08
C SER A 249 31.88 21.83 -49.73
N ALA A 250 32.03 23.05 -49.21
CA ALA A 250 32.54 23.33 -47.87
C ALA A 250 31.38 23.29 -46.84
N PRO A 251 31.55 22.60 -45.69
CA PRO A 251 30.50 22.46 -44.69
C PRO A 251 30.17 23.81 -44.03
N GLN A 252 28.88 24.09 -43.84
CA GLN A 252 28.37 25.36 -43.29
C GLN A 252 27.69 25.17 -41.92
N SER A 253 26.72 24.24 -41.83
CA SER A 253 25.99 23.98 -40.57
C SER A 253 25.52 22.53 -40.46
N LEU A 254 25.40 22.03 -39.23
CA LEU A 254 24.74 20.74 -38.92
C LEU A 254 23.47 21.00 -38.11
N ARG A 255 22.33 20.50 -38.59
CA ARG A 255 21.04 20.56 -37.89
C ARG A 255 20.65 19.17 -37.39
N TYR A 256 20.40 19.00 -36.11
CA TYR A 256 19.97 17.71 -35.52
C TYR A 256 18.95 17.89 -34.39
N PHE A 257 18.41 16.80 -33.85
CA PHE A 257 17.33 16.84 -32.85
C PHE A 257 17.57 15.93 -31.65
N VAL A 258 17.26 16.43 -30.45
CA VAL A 258 17.37 15.66 -29.19
C VAL A 258 16.04 15.70 -28.48
N THR A 259 15.43 14.54 -28.27
CA THR A 259 14.23 14.40 -27.41
C THR A 259 14.69 14.10 -25.99
N GLU A 260 14.71 15.13 -25.15
CA GLU A 260 15.03 15.00 -23.72
C GLU A 260 13.78 14.53 -22.96
N SER A 261 13.84 13.34 -22.35
CA SER A 261 12.87 12.87 -21.37
C SER A 261 13.24 13.35 -19.97
N THR A 262 12.25 13.82 -19.21
CA THR A 262 12.39 14.12 -17.77
C THR A 262 11.38 13.26 -16.98
N PRO A 263 11.81 12.49 -15.97
CA PRO A 263 10.90 11.78 -15.07
C PRO A 263 9.92 12.70 -14.36
N ASN A 264 8.64 12.33 -14.31
CA ASN A 264 7.55 13.12 -13.72
C ASN A 264 6.69 12.30 -12.74
N GLY A 265 7.35 11.50 -11.89
CA GLY A 265 6.73 10.60 -10.94
C GLY A 265 6.68 9.17 -11.49
N LEU A 266 5.50 8.74 -11.93
CA LEU A 266 5.25 7.38 -12.44
C LEU A 266 5.61 7.20 -13.93
N GLY A 267 6.03 8.26 -14.63
CA GLY A 267 6.37 8.24 -16.04
C GLY A 267 7.39 9.32 -16.41
N THR A 268 7.36 9.77 -17.66
CA THR A 268 8.22 10.84 -18.18
C THR A 268 7.42 11.92 -18.93
N SER A 269 8.04 13.07 -19.16
CA SER A 269 7.61 14.07 -20.13
C SER A 269 8.76 14.45 -21.05
N GLU A 270 8.49 14.42 -22.35
CA GLU A 270 9.47 14.64 -23.41
C GLU A 270 9.46 16.08 -23.92
N LYS A 271 10.65 16.59 -24.28
CA LYS A 271 10.83 17.83 -25.04
C LYS A 271 11.87 17.63 -26.13
N THR A 272 11.48 17.82 -27.39
CA THR A 272 12.43 17.81 -28.51
C THR A 272 13.06 19.19 -28.68
N TYR A 273 14.38 19.24 -28.76
CA TYR A 273 15.16 20.42 -29.11
C TYR A 273 15.76 20.25 -30.50
N LYS A 274 15.67 21.28 -31.33
CA LYS A 274 16.45 21.43 -32.56
C LYS A 274 17.77 22.10 -32.21
N HIS A 275 18.85 21.37 -32.48
CA HIS A 275 20.22 21.87 -32.43
C HIS A 275 20.64 22.42 -33.79
N THR A 276 21.54 23.39 -33.79
CA THR A 276 22.14 23.99 -35.00
C THR A 276 23.58 24.34 -34.67
N VAL A 277 24.50 23.65 -35.33
CA VAL A 277 25.95 23.74 -35.15
C VAL A 277 26.57 24.55 -36.26
N ASP A 278 27.31 25.59 -35.92
CA ASP A 278 28.08 26.44 -36.83
C ASP A 278 29.46 26.81 -36.23
N ASP A 279 30.22 27.69 -36.89
CA ASP A 279 31.55 28.17 -36.49
C ASP A 279 32.60 27.09 -36.12
N PHE A 280 32.46 25.88 -36.67
CA PHE A 280 33.31 24.72 -36.39
C PHE A 280 34.51 24.60 -37.33
N GLY A 281 35.61 24.02 -36.82
CA GLY A 281 36.67 23.44 -37.66
C GLY A 281 36.33 22.03 -38.13
N ALA A 282 36.84 21.58 -39.28
CA ALA A 282 36.47 20.27 -39.85
C ALA A 282 37.56 19.52 -40.63
N ILE A 283 37.54 18.19 -40.56
CA ILE A 283 38.22 17.27 -41.49
C ILE A 283 37.20 16.86 -42.57
N VAL A 284 37.46 17.23 -43.83
CA VAL A 284 36.47 17.15 -44.93
C VAL A 284 37.03 16.38 -46.11
N ALA A 285 36.60 15.13 -46.31
CA ALA A 285 37.05 14.36 -47.47
C ALA A 285 36.36 14.79 -48.78
N CYS A 286 37.07 14.71 -49.91
CA CYS A 286 36.57 14.83 -51.27
C CYS A 286 35.83 16.13 -51.64
N LYS A 287 36.56 17.24 -51.76
CA LYS A 287 36.11 18.36 -52.63
C LYS A 287 35.81 17.85 -54.04
N LYS A 288 36.65 16.96 -54.59
CA LYS A 288 36.42 16.23 -55.87
C LYS A 288 36.74 14.73 -55.71
N GLY A 289 36.20 13.90 -56.61
CA GLY A 289 36.34 12.44 -56.57
C GLY A 289 35.48 11.77 -55.50
N TYR A 290 35.87 10.57 -55.06
CA TYR A 290 35.26 9.86 -53.93
C TYR A 290 36.32 9.28 -52.97
N VAL A 291 35.92 9.05 -51.73
CA VAL A 291 36.62 8.20 -50.75
C VAL A 291 35.67 7.08 -50.32
N ASN A 292 36.23 6.02 -49.75
CA ASN A 292 35.50 5.08 -48.92
C ASN A 292 35.51 5.55 -47.45
N ARG A 293 36.61 6.15 -46.98
CA ARG A 293 36.80 6.50 -45.55
C ARG A 293 37.32 7.92 -45.36
N VAL A 294 36.79 8.68 -44.39
CA VAL A 294 37.43 9.93 -43.97
C VAL A 294 38.60 9.62 -43.04
N ILE A 295 38.36 8.79 -42.01
CA ILE A 295 39.43 8.22 -41.16
C ILE A 295 39.34 6.69 -41.16
N SER A 296 40.50 6.03 -41.27
CA SER A 296 40.68 4.58 -41.11
C SER A 296 41.65 4.31 -39.96
N VAL A 297 41.22 3.56 -38.94
CA VAL A 297 42.04 3.17 -37.78
C VAL A 297 42.43 1.70 -37.91
N GLU A 298 43.72 1.41 -37.99
CA GLU A 298 44.25 0.03 -38.00
C GLU A 298 44.10 -0.65 -36.63
N GLU A 299 44.23 -1.98 -36.57
CA GLU A 299 44.31 -2.69 -35.29
C GLU A 299 45.46 -2.12 -34.44
N GLY A 300 45.17 -1.74 -33.19
CA GLY A 300 46.14 -1.10 -32.29
C GLY A 300 46.41 0.39 -32.55
N GLY A 301 45.79 1.00 -33.56
CA GLY A 301 45.71 2.46 -33.68
C GLY A 301 44.63 3.05 -32.75
N THR A 302 44.71 4.35 -32.46
CA THR A 302 43.71 5.08 -31.65
C THR A 302 43.32 6.41 -32.29
N LEU A 303 42.02 6.70 -32.34
CA LEU A 303 41.45 8.01 -32.65
C LEU A 303 40.83 8.61 -31.37
N ASN A 304 41.25 9.80 -30.98
CA ASN A 304 40.57 10.64 -29.99
C ASN A 304 39.90 11.81 -30.72
N LEU A 305 38.57 11.89 -30.68
CA LEU A 305 37.81 13.06 -31.12
C LEU A 305 37.42 13.89 -29.89
N GLU A 306 38.20 14.93 -29.62
CA GLU A 306 37.96 15.90 -28.54
C GLU A 306 37.15 17.10 -29.04
N GLY A 307 37.16 17.39 -30.34
CA GLY A 307 36.42 18.51 -30.92
C GLY A 307 36.49 18.59 -32.45
N GLY A 308 35.77 19.56 -33.02
CA GLY A 308 35.62 19.76 -34.46
C GLY A 308 34.73 18.70 -35.14
N MET A 309 34.64 18.76 -36.46
CA MET A 309 33.77 17.91 -37.27
C MET A 309 34.57 16.98 -38.20
N ILE A 310 34.13 15.74 -38.36
CA ILE A 310 34.61 14.82 -39.40
C ILE A 310 33.45 14.55 -40.36
N THR A 311 33.62 14.90 -41.63
CA THR A 311 32.52 14.85 -42.61
C THR A 311 32.99 14.69 -44.07
N THR A 312 32.02 14.62 -44.98
CA THR A 312 32.16 14.50 -46.43
C THR A 312 30.97 15.17 -47.11
N PRO A 313 31.14 15.94 -48.20
CA PRO A 313 30.04 16.40 -49.05
C PRO A 313 29.69 15.39 -50.15
N ARG A 314 30.28 14.18 -50.12
CA ARG A 314 30.16 13.14 -51.15
C ARG A 314 29.75 11.79 -50.54
N THR A 315 28.93 11.07 -51.29
CA THR A 315 28.59 9.67 -51.03
C THR A 315 29.85 8.79 -51.02
N LEU A 316 30.12 8.19 -49.86
CA LEU A 316 31.18 7.24 -49.58
C LEU A 316 30.83 5.90 -50.24
N ARG A 317 31.43 5.61 -51.39
CA ARG A 317 31.12 4.38 -52.16
C ARG A 317 31.70 3.14 -51.46
N ASN A 318 31.08 1.98 -51.68
CA ASN A 318 31.58 0.62 -51.41
C ASN A 318 32.31 0.46 -50.06
N ASN A 319 31.62 -0.05 -49.04
CA ASN A 319 32.13 -0.09 -47.65
C ASN A 319 32.57 1.31 -47.17
N GLY A 320 31.66 2.27 -47.40
CA GLY A 320 31.85 3.68 -47.09
C GLY A 320 31.46 4.04 -45.66
N HIS A 321 32.36 4.69 -44.91
CA HIS A 321 32.19 5.06 -43.50
C HIS A 321 32.88 6.40 -43.23
N VAL A 322 32.33 7.30 -42.40
CA VAL A 322 33.10 8.49 -41.99
C VAL A 322 34.34 8.05 -41.21
N ILE A 323 34.15 7.16 -40.24
CA ILE A 323 35.22 6.50 -39.48
C ILE A 323 35.08 4.99 -39.62
N PHE A 324 36.12 4.32 -40.10
CA PHE A 324 36.27 2.87 -40.01
C PHE A 324 37.35 2.53 -38.99
N SER A 325 37.09 1.60 -38.06
CA SER A 325 38.05 1.23 -37.02
C SER A 325 38.18 -0.28 -36.82
N GLN A 326 39.42 -0.74 -36.80
CA GLN A 326 39.86 -2.00 -36.20
C GLN A 326 40.61 -1.78 -34.86
N GLY A 327 40.81 -0.52 -34.48
CA GLY A 327 41.44 -0.09 -33.22
C GLY A 327 40.45 0.61 -32.28
N THR A 328 40.96 1.54 -31.47
CA THR A 328 40.16 2.29 -30.49
C THR A 328 39.67 3.62 -31.07
N VAL A 329 38.40 3.95 -30.83
CA VAL A 329 37.84 5.28 -31.07
C VAL A 329 37.28 5.82 -29.74
N ASN A 330 37.78 6.96 -29.30
CA ASN A 330 37.28 7.70 -28.15
C ASN A 330 36.62 8.98 -28.67
N ILE A 331 35.38 9.26 -28.29
CA ILE A 331 34.67 10.51 -28.60
C ILE A 331 34.33 11.20 -27.28
N SER A 332 34.94 12.35 -27.06
CA SER A 332 34.72 13.22 -25.89
C SER A 332 34.35 14.65 -26.30
N GLY A 333 33.82 14.80 -27.51
CA GLY A 333 33.43 16.04 -28.14
C GLY A 333 33.35 15.88 -29.66
N GLY A 334 33.06 16.96 -30.38
CA GLY A 334 33.04 16.97 -31.84
C GLY A 334 31.88 16.21 -32.50
N TYR A 335 31.94 16.11 -33.83
CA TYR A 335 30.81 15.72 -34.69
C TYR A 335 31.22 14.73 -35.79
N VAL A 336 30.46 13.66 -35.99
CA VAL A 336 30.66 12.67 -37.07
C VAL A 336 29.40 12.62 -37.93
N THR A 337 29.47 13.14 -39.17
CA THR A 337 28.25 13.47 -39.94
C THR A 337 28.36 13.32 -41.46
N ASN A 338 27.19 13.18 -42.10
CA ASN A 338 26.93 13.05 -43.53
C ASN A 338 27.53 11.80 -44.22
N GLY A 339 27.89 10.78 -43.43
CA GLY A 339 28.30 9.48 -43.95
C GLY A 339 27.16 8.77 -44.66
N SER A 340 27.30 8.50 -45.95
CA SER A 340 26.29 7.83 -46.77
C SER A 340 26.93 7.07 -47.93
N GLY A 341 26.30 6.01 -48.43
CA GLY A 341 26.78 5.20 -49.58
C GLY A 341 27.43 3.86 -49.21
N GLY A 342 27.79 3.66 -47.94
CA GLY A 342 28.21 2.37 -47.41
C GLY A 342 27.03 1.43 -47.12
N GLY A 343 27.31 0.13 -47.02
CA GLY A 343 26.34 -0.87 -46.60
C GLY A 343 26.06 -0.85 -45.10
N TRP A 344 27.07 -0.59 -44.27
CA TRP A 344 26.97 -0.65 -42.81
C TRP A 344 27.66 0.56 -42.20
N GLY A 345 27.23 1.06 -41.04
CA GLY A 345 28.03 2.01 -40.26
C GLY A 345 28.34 3.30 -41.01
N GLY A 346 27.31 4.08 -41.35
CA GLY A 346 27.46 5.26 -42.21
C GLY A 346 28.40 6.29 -41.58
N GLY A 347 28.17 6.60 -40.29
CA GLY A 347 29.08 7.39 -39.47
C GLY A 347 30.29 6.56 -39.05
N LEU A 348 30.08 5.55 -38.22
CA LEU A 348 31.13 4.69 -37.67
C LEU A 348 30.91 3.20 -37.98
N CYS A 349 31.99 2.52 -38.34
CA CYS A 349 32.07 1.06 -38.45
C CYS A 349 33.22 0.54 -37.58
N ILE A 350 32.90 -0.22 -36.53
CA ILE A 350 33.84 -0.71 -35.52
C ILE A 350 33.89 -2.25 -35.58
N THR A 351 34.96 -2.82 -36.13
CA THR A 351 35.02 -4.26 -36.47
C THR A 351 36.23 -4.96 -35.85
N GLY A 352 35.97 -6.02 -35.09
CA GLY A 352 36.99 -6.97 -34.62
C GLY A 352 37.12 -7.02 -33.09
N ALA A 353 37.63 -8.14 -32.57
CA ALA A 353 37.58 -8.49 -31.14
C ALA A 353 38.45 -7.63 -30.18
N LYS A 354 39.14 -6.61 -30.70
CA LYS A 354 39.84 -5.57 -29.92
C LYS A 354 39.39 -4.15 -30.31
N ALA A 355 38.55 -4.01 -31.33
CA ALA A 355 38.05 -2.73 -31.78
C ALA A 355 37.01 -2.20 -30.78
N SER A 356 37.10 -0.92 -30.47
CA SER A 356 36.24 -0.31 -29.45
C SER A 356 35.81 1.11 -29.79
N LEU A 357 34.64 1.49 -29.29
CA LEU A 357 34.11 2.84 -29.31
C LEU A 357 33.69 3.23 -27.88
N GLU A 358 34.37 4.21 -27.29
CA GLU A 358 33.92 4.87 -26.06
C GLU A 358 33.41 6.28 -26.38
N MET A 359 32.16 6.56 -26.02
CA MET A 359 31.55 7.88 -26.11
C MET A 359 31.31 8.43 -24.70
N THR A 360 31.95 9.55 -24.40
CA THR A 360 31.75 10.35 -23.18
C THR A 360 31.04 11.68 -23.49
N ASP A 361 31.23 12.22 -24.69
CA ASP A 361 30.46 13.33 -25.25
C ASP A 361 30.49 13.26 -26.79
N GLY A 362 30.08 14.32 -27.49
CA GLY A 362 30.12 14.43 -28.95
C GLY A 362 28.92 13.82 -29.66
N VAL A 363 28.81 14.07 -30.96
CA VAL A 363 27.57 13.84 -31.73
C VAL A 363 27.82 13.01 -32.99
N VAL A 364 27.09 11.90 -33.14
CA VAL A 364 27.02 11.10 -34.37
C VAL A 364 25.65 11.34 -34.99
N ALA A 365 25.58 12.14 -36.07
CA ALA A 365 24.30 12.58 -36.63
C ALA A 365 24.27 12.73 -38.15
N GLY A 366 23.11 12.48 -38.75
CA GLY A 366 22.88 12.68 -40.18
C GLY A 366 23.56 11.65 -41.08
N ASN A 367 23.86 10.46 -40.54
CA ASN A 367 24.51 9.38 -41.27
C ASN A 367 23.48 8.33 -41.75
N LYS A 368 23.80 7.60 -42.84
CA LYS A 368 22.91 6.65 -43.49
C LYS A 368 23.63 5.40 -44.03
N ALA A 369 23.07 4.22 -43.75
CA ALA A 369 23.58 2.91 -44.20
C ALA A 369 22.42 1.91 -44.42
N ALA A 370 22.68 0.65 -44.78
CA ALA A 370 21.64 -0.40 -44.73
C ALA A 370 21.41 -0.89 -43.30
N SER A 371 22.48 -0.96 -42.49
CA SER A 371 22.39 -1.19 -41.05
C SER A 371 23.35 -0.32 -40.26
N GLY A 372 22.96 0.04 -39.02
CA GLY A 372 23.75 0.92 -38.16
C GLY A 372 24.00 2.27 -38.82
N GLY A 373 22.95 3.02 -39.11
CA GLY A 373 23.02 4.29 -39.85
C GLY A 373 24.06 5.25 -39.25
N GLY A 374 23.99 5.45 -37.94
CA GLY A 374 25.02 6.14 -37.16
C GLY A 374 26.25 5.26 -36.92
N VAL A 375 26.05 4.12 -36.24
CA VAL A 375 27.11 3.20 -35.82
C VAL A 375 26.76 1.75 -36.14
N TYR A 376 27.69 1.03 -36.77
CA TYR A 376 27.67 -0.42 -36.90
C TYR A 376 28.89 -1.03 -36.18
N ALA A 377 28.71 -2.16 -35.51
CA ALA A 377 29.80 -2.89 -34.91
C ALA A 377 29.62 -4.42 -34.98
N ASP A 378 30.71 -5.14 -35.21
CA ASP A 378 30.69 -6.60 -35.32
C ASP A 378 32.02 -7.27 -34.97
N ASN A 379 32.09 -8.59 -35.20
CA ASN A 379 33.31 -9.40 -35.04
C ASN A 379 33.92 -9.33 -33.63
N GLY A 380 33.09 -9.15 -32.60
CA GLY A 380 33.50 -9.04 -31.20
C GLY A 380 33.80 -7.61 -30.71
N ALA A 381 33.56 -6.58 -31.53
CA ALA A 381 33.76 -5.18 -31.14
C ALA A 381 32.88 -4.76 -29.95
N THR A 382 33.34 -3.75 -29.20
CA THR A 382 32.69 -3.28 -27.95
C THR A 382 32.41 -1.79 -27.98
N LEU A 383 31.16 -1.40 -27.67
CA LEU A 383 30.72 -0.01 -27.53
C LEU A 383 30.40 0.31 -26.07
N LYS A 384 30.77 1.52 -25.64
CA LYS A 384 30.51 2.04 -24.31
C LYS A 384 30.03 3.49 -24.41
N LEU A 385 28.74 3.71 -24.19
CA LEU A 385 28.10 5.02 -24.24
C LEU A 385 27.85 5.49 -22.81
N THR A 386 28.66 6.45 -22.36
CA THR A 386 28.54 7.11 -21.04
C THR A 386 27.98 8.53 -21.15
N GLY A 387 28.01 9.10 -22.35
CA GLY A 387 27.47 10.40 -22.73
C GLY A 387 27.39 10.52 -24.25
N GLY A 388 27.34 11.75 -24.76
CA GLY A 388 27.20 12.03 -26.19
C GLY A 388 25.80 11.76 -26.75
N ILE A 389 25.66 12.00 -28.06
CA ILE A 389 24.38 12.00 -28.78
C ILE A 389 24.52 11.21 -30.09
N ILE A 390 23.60 10.27 -30.33
CA ILE A 390 23.42 9.60 -31.62
C ILE A 390 22.04 10.01 -32.14
N SER A 391 22.01 10.98 -33.06
CA SER A 391 20.80 11.72 -33.46
C SER A 391 20.50 11.68 -34.96
N GLY A 392 19.24 11.42 -35.32
CA GLY A 392 18.75 11.69 -36.68
C GLY A 392 19.46 10.90 -37.79
N ASN A 393 20.08 9.76 -37.45
CA ASN A 393 20.68 8.82 -38.41
C ASN A 393 19.61 7.87 -38.94
N ALA A 394 19.83 7.28 -40.13
CA ALA A 394 18.83 6.49 -40.82
C ALA A 394 19.34 5.20 -41.47
N THR A 395 18.44 4.25 -41.72
CA THR A 395 18.67 3.23 -42.75
C THR A 395 18.22 3.70 -44.14
N TYR A 396 18.64 3.01 -45.20
CA TYR A 396 18.00 3.06 -46.51
C TYR A 396 16.58 2.46 -46.46
N GLY A 397 15.66 2.94 -47.31
CA GLY A 397 14.29 2.39 -47.39
C GLY A 397 14.21 1.12 -48.24
N GLU A 398 15.23 0.88 -49.04
CA GLU A 398 15.37 -0.20 -50.00
C GLU A 398 16.17 -1.40 -49.47
N ALA A 399 17.03 -1.21 -48.45
CA ALA A 399 18.01 -2.21 -48.02
C ALA A 399 17.60 -2.98 -46.76
N ASP A 400 17.84 -4.29 -46.76
CA ASP A 400 17.58 -5.18 -45.62
C ASP A 400 18.67 -5.03 -44.54
N GLY A 401 18.26 -4.91 -43.29
CA GLY A 401 19.14 -4.47 -42.21
C GLY A 401 18.42 -3.98 -40.96
N HIS A 402 19.17 -3.51 -39.96
CA HIS A 402 18.65 -3.05 -38.66
C HIS A 402 19.47 -1.86 -38.13
N GLY A 403 18.95 -1.13 -37.14
CA GLY A 403 19.74 -0.07 -36.47
C GLY A 403 19.74 1.25 -37.24
N GLY A 404 18.79 2.15 -36.94
CA GLY A 404 18.85 3.53 -37.46
C GLY A 404 20.02 4.30 -36.82
N GLY A 405 20.08 4.29 -35.50
CA GLY A 405 21.21 4.78 -34.71
C GLY A 405 22.35 3.76 -34.66
N ILE A 406 22.13 2.63 -33.97
CA ILE A 406 23.17 1.60 -33.70
C ILE A 406 22.71 0.21 -34.20
N LEU A 407 23.61 -0.57 -34.82
CA LEU A 407 23.53 -2.04 -34.84
C LEU A 407 24.80 -2.67 -34.26
N VAL A 408 24.63 -3.67 -33.40
CA VAL A 408 25.70 -4.57 -32.93
C VAL A 408 25.43 -6.02 -33.36
N SER A 409 26.37 -6.65 -34.06
CA SER A 409 26.27 -8.02 -34.57
C SER A 409 27.38 -8.90 -33.97
N GLY A 410 27.04 -9.71 -32.95
CA GLY A 410 28.01 -10.56 -32.23
C GLY A 410 29.10 -9.80 -31.45
N GLY A 411 28.91 -8.50 -31.19
CA GLY A 411 29.73 -7.67 -30.31
C GLY A 411 29.05 -7.37 -28.97
N SER A 412 29.44 -6.30 -28.28
CA SER A 412 28.76 -5.83 -27.06
C SER A 412 28.53 -4.32 -27.04
N VAL A 413 27.45 -3.87 -26.39
CA VAL A 413 27.15 -2.46 -26.16
C VAL A 413 26.66 -2.25 -24.72
N THR A 414 27.28 -1.27 -24.04
CA THR A 414 26.84 -0.76 -22.74
C THR A 414 26.37 0.69 -22.89
N VAL A 415 25.14 0.98 -22.49
CA VAL A 415 24.58 2.33 -22.41
C VAL A 415 24.36 2.70 -20.94
N SER A 416 25.04 3.73 -20.46
CA SER A 416 24.95 4.23 -19.09
C SER A 416 24.68 5.73 -19.01
N GLY A 417 24.76 6.44 -20.13
CA GLY A 417 24.42 7.85 -20.28
C GLY A 417 24.28 8.22 -21.76
N GLY A 418 24.07 9.51 -22.03
CA GLY A 418 23.89 10.02 -23.40
C GLY A 418 22.50 9.75 -23.99
N TYR A 419 22.34 10.08 -25.28
CA TYR A 419 21.07 10.06 -26.00
C TYR A 419 21.18 9.25 -27.31
N ILE A 420 20.29 8.28 -27.51
CA ILE A 420 20.07 7.59 -28.79
C ILE A 420 18.67 8.00 -29.26
N THR A 421 18.60 9.04 -30.10
CA THR A 421 17.36 9.82 -30.26
C THR A 421 17.05 10.21 -31.70
N ASN A 422 15.77 10.32 -32.06
CA ASN A 422 15.33 10.76 -33.40
C ASN A 422 15.88 9.96 -34.59
N ASN A 423 16.48 8.78 -34.37
CA ASN A 423 16.98 7.94 -35.45
C ASN A 423 15.81 7.20 -36.15
N LYS A 424 16.00 6.83 -37.41
CA LYS A 424 14.96 6.23 -38.26
C LYS A 424 15.36 4.89 -38.87
N TYR A 425 14.57 3.84 -38.61
CA TYR A 425 14.56 2.67 -39.49
C TYR A 425 13.53 2.93 -40.61
N ALA A 426 13.97 2.86 -41.87
CA ALA A 426 13.26 3.47 -43.01
C ALA A 426 12.60 2.48 -43.98
N LYS A 427 12.82 1.17 -43.84
CA LYS A 427 12.26 0.13 -44.73
C LYS A 427 11.06 -0.56 -44.08
N PHE A 428 10.14 -1.00 -44.91
CA PHE A 428 9.19 -2.06 -44.60
C PHE A 428 9.51 -3.27 -45.48
N CYS A 429 9.51 -4.49 -44.92
CA CYS A 429 9.93 -5.69 -45.66
C CYS A 429 8.97 -6.15 -46.78
N GLY A 430 7.80 -5.52 -46.93
CA GLY A 430 6.78 -5.89 -47.92
C GLY A 430 5.80 -6.97 -47.45
N HIS A 431 5.94 -7.47 -46.22
CA HIS A 431 5.07 -8.47 -45.62
C HIS A 431 4.59 -8.01 -44.24
N ASP A 432 3.29 -7.83 -44.07
CA ASP A 432 2.72 -7.54 -42.75
C ASP A 432 2.94 -8.73 -41.79
N GLY A 433 3.13 -8.40 -40.51
CA GLY A 433 3.30 -9.34 -39.40
C GLY A 433 4.47 -10.32 -39.42
N ARG A 434 5.50 -10.07 -40.24
CA ARG A 434 6.79 -10.76 -40.11
C ARG A 434 7.72 -10.07 -39.12
N GLY A 435 7.68 -8.74 -39.05
CA GLY A 435 8.58 -7.93 -38.21
C GLY A 435 10.05 -8.29 -38.44
N CYS A 436 10.43 -8.46 -39.72
CA CYS A 436 11.73 -8.90 -40.19
C CYS A 436 12.85 -7.99 -39.65
N HIS A 437 12.60 -6.69 -39.68
CA HIS A 437 13.62 -5.67 -39.40
C HIS A 437 13.14 -4.61 -38.40
N GLY A 438 14.04 -3.71 -38.02
CA GLY A 438 13.74 -2.65 -37.06
C GLY A 438 14.92 -2.21 -36.21
N GLY A 439 14.60 -1.70 -35.01
CA GLY A 439 15.55 -1.15 -34.06
C GLY A 439 15.99 0.24 -34.50
N ALA A 440 15.09 1.21 -34.52
CA ALA A 440 15.44 2.54 -35.03
C ALA A 440 16.46 3.26 -34.15
N GLY A 441 16.33 3.18 -32.82
CA GLY A 441 17.38 3.61 -31.88
C GLY A 441 18.57 2.65 -31.86
N LEU A 442 18.41 1.50 -31.19
CA LEU A 442 19.44 0.48 -30.99
C LEU A 442 18.95 -0.90 -31.46
N ALA A 443 19.74 -1.55 -32.31
CA ALA A 443 19.56 -2.94 -32.72
C ALA A 443 20.72 -3.83 -32.27
N ALA A 444 20.44 -5.10 -31.96
CA ALA A 444 21.46 -6.09 -31.63
C ALA A 444 21.07 -7.51 -32.09
N ASN A 445 22.01 -8.24 -32.70
CA ASN A 445 21.77 -9.60 -33.19
C ASN A 445 23.03 -10.50 -33.20
N ASN A 446 22.89 -11.74 -33.68
CA ASN A 446 23.97 -12.72 -33.85
C ASN A 446 24.75 -13.01 -32.55
N GLY A 447 24.06 -13.04 -31.41
CA GLY A 447 24.69 -13.20 -30.10
C GLY A 447 25.29 -11.93 -29.51
N ALA A 448 24.88 -10.75 -29.98
CA ALA A 448 25.29 -9.48 -29.41
C ALA A 448 24.81 -9.31 -27.95
N HIS A 449 25.61 -8.56 -27.20
CA HIS A 449 25.46 -8.38 -25.75
C HIS A 449 25.01 -6.95 -25.41
N VAL A 450 23.79 -6.75 -24.91
CA VAL A 450 23.23 -5.41 -24.62
C VAL A 450 23.01 -5.19 -23.12
N ALA A 451 23.68 -4.18 -22.56
CA ALA A 451 23.45 -3.70 -21.21
C ALA A 451 23.03 -2.21 -21.21
N ILE A 452 21.95 -1.88 -20.50
CA ILE A 452 21.44 -0.51 -20.33
C ILE A 452 21.28 -0.24 -18.83
N SER A 453 22.03 0.70 -18.29
CA SER A 453 21.97 1.12 -16.88
C SER A 453 21.65 2.61 -16.69
N GLY A 454 21.50 3.35 -17.79
CA GLY A 454 21.23 4.77 -17.83
C GLY A 454 21.11 5.27 -19.26
N GLY A 455 21.15 6.59 -19.45
CA GLY A 455 20.94 7.23 -20.76
C GLY A 455 19.47 7.25 -21.20
N GLN A 456 19.24 7.76 -22.41
CA GLN A 456 17.91 7.97 -22.98
C GLN A 456 17.82 7.43 -24.41
N ILE A 457 16.84 6.57 -24.68
CA ILE A 457 16.53 6.06 -26.02
C ILE A 457 15.15 6.61 -26.42
N THR A 458 15.14 7.75 -27.11
CA THR A 458 13.97 8.65 -27.13
C THR A 458 13.59 9.18 -28.51
N GLY A 459 12.29 9.14 -28.83
CA GLY A 459 11.80 9.74 -30.08
C GLY A 459 12.30 9.07 -31.36
N ASN A 460 12.73 7.80 -31.33
CA ASN A 460 13.16 7.07 -32.53
C ASN A 460 11.94 6.48 -33.27
N TYR A 461 12.00 6.42 -34.61
CA TYR A 461 10.90 5.94 -35.45
C TYR A 461 11.33 4.72 -36.28
N SER A 462 10.62 3.61 -36.16
CA SER A 462 10.76 2.46 -37.05
C SER A 462 9.57 2.33 -37.98
N GLU A 463 9.82 2.31 -39.28
CA GLU A 463 8.80 2.01 -40.29
C GLU A 463 8.27 0.57 -40.15
N GLU A 464 9.12 -0.38 -39.69
CA GLU A 464 8.72 -1.76 -39.42
C GLU A 464 8.48 -2.00 -37.92
N ALA A 465 9.40 -2.69 -37.22
CA ALA A 465 9.26 -3.09 -35.82
C ALA A 465 10.31 -2.42 -34.92
N GLY A 466 10.19 -2.48 -33.59
CA GLY A 466 11.27 -2.06 -32.69
C GLY A 466 11.67 -0.58 -32.82
N GLY A 467 10.89 0.34 -32.26
CA GLY A 467 11.20 1.78 -32.33
C GLY A 467 12.47 2.14 -31.56
N GLY A 468 12.46 1.96 -30.23
CA GLY A 468 13.60 2.23 -29.37
C GLY A 468 14.69 1.17 -29.48
N VAL A 469 14.40 -0.05 -29.00
CA VAL A 469 15.34 -1.18 -28.92
C VAL A 469 14.79 -2.40 -29.67
N TYR A 470 15.62 -3.06 -30.49
CA TYR A 470 15.33 -4.40 -31.03
C TYR A 470 16.52 -5.34 -30.83
N VAL A 471 16.35 -6.36 -29.99
CA VAL A 471 17.31 -7.47 -29.87
C VAL A 471 16.69 -8.72 -30.48
N THR A 472 17.42 -9.45 -31.34
CA THR A 472 16.91 -10.69 -31.96
C THR A 472 18.04 -11.64 -32.34
N ASP A 473 17.81 -12.95 -32.23
CA ASP A 473 18.79 -13.98 -32.58
C ASP A 473 18.17 -15.12 -33.42
N VAL A 474 17.04 -14.84 -34.07
CA VAL A 474 16.25 -15.74 -34.94
C VAL A 474 17.09 -16.56 -35.94
N ASN A 475 18.12 -15.94 -36.52
CA ASN A 475 19.02 -16.59 -37.49
C ASN A 475 19.86 -17.74 -36.88
N ARG A 476 19.87 -17.88 -35.55
CA ARG A 476 20.60 -18.91 -34.80
C ARG A 476 19.66 -19.82 -33.99
N ASN A 477 18.36 -19.88 -34.34
CA ASN A 477 17.36 -20.82 -33.80
C ASN A 477 17.78 -22.31 -33.79
N ASN A 478 18.75 -22.71 -34.62
CA ASN A 478 19.30 -24.07 -34.66
C ASN A 478 20.49 -24.30 -33.70
N GLN A 479 20.87 -23.31 -32.90
CA GLN A 479 22.01 -23.36 -31.97
C GLN A 479 21.56 -23.49 -30.51
N SER A 480 22.53 -23.70 -29.60
CA SER A 480 22.29 -23.66 -28.16
C SER A 480 22.01 -22.24 -27.67
N ARG A 481 21.02 -22.08 -26.77
CA ARG A 481 20.76 -20.82 -26.06
C ARG A 481 21.95 -20.29 -25.24
N THR A 482 22.95 -21.13 -24.96
CA THR A 482 24.14 -20.76 -24.16
C THR A 482 25.06 -19.70 -24.82
N GLY A 483 24.83 -19.33 -26.08
CA GLY A 483 25.56 -18.25 -26.76
C GLY A 483 24.64 -17.23 -27.44
N MET A 484 23.37 -17.17 -27.04
CA MET A 484 22.32 -16.33 -27.63
C MET A 484 22.47 -14.84 -27.31
N ALA A 485 21.71 -13.96 -27.96
CA ALA A 485 21.72 -12.53 -27.61
C ALA A 485 20.99 -12.27 -26.27
N TRP A 486 21.48 -11.32 -25.48
CA TRP A 486 20.84 -10.90 -24.23
C TRP A 486 20.59 -9.39 -24.19
N LEU A 487 19.54 -9.01 -23.47
CA LEU A 487 19.20 -7.64 -23.13
C LEU A 487 19.06 -7.53 -21.61
N ASN A 488 19.77 -6.61 -20.98
CA ASN A 488 19.64 -6.36 -19.55
C ASN A 488 19.51 -4.87 -19.26
N ILE A 489 18.40 -4.48 -18.63
CA ILE A 489 18.04 -3.09 -18.35
C ILE A 489 17.90 -2.91 -16.83
N THR A 490 18.79 -2.09 -16.26
CA THR A 490 18.86 -1.84 -14.80
C THR A 490 18.76 -0.36 -14.42
N GLY A 491 18.53 0.51 -15.40
CA GLY A 491 18.26 1.94 -15.23
C GLY A 491 18.10 2.60 -16.61
N GLY A 492 17.63 3.86 -16.65
CA GLY A 492 17.53 4.66 -17.88
C GLY A 492 16.10 4.80 -18.43
N ILE A 493 15.96 5.52 -19.53
CA ILE A 493 14.67 5.90 -20.12
C ILE A 493 14.56 5.41 -21.58
N ILE A 494 13.44 4.77 -21.92
CA ILE A 494 13.08 4.37 -23.29
C ILE A 494 11.68 4.94 -23.57
N ALA A 495 11.61 6.09 -24.25
CA ALA A 495 10.36 6.86 -24.32
C ALA A 495 10.03 7.52 -25.67
N SER A 496 8.73 7.67 -25.95
CA SER A 496 8.21 8.28 -27.19
C SER A 496 8.77 7.70 -28.49
N ASN A 497 9.19 6.43 -28.47
CA ASN A 497 9.58 5.72 -29.68
C ASN A 497 8.34 5.16 -30.41
N VAL A 498 8.46 4.98 -31.72
CA VAL A 498 7.37 4.55 -32.61
C VAL A 498 7.78 3.31 -33.40
N SER A 499 6.88 2.34 -33.52
CA SER A 499 6.92 1.31 -34.58
C SER A 499 5.64 1.36 -35.40
N TYR A 500 5.76 1.45 -36.74
CA TYR A 500 4.63 1.81 -37.60
C TYR A 500 3.94 0.63 -38.28
N ARG A 501 4.67 -0.36 -38.82
CA ARG A 501 4.07 -1.55 -39.44
C ARG A 501 4.06 -2.78 -38.57
N SER A 502 4.88 -2.88 -37.52
CA SER A 502 4.96 -4.09 -36.67
C SER A 502 5.34 -3.79 -35.20
N GLU A 503 5.48 -4.84 -34.40
CA GLU A 503 5.31 -4.80 -32.94
C GLU A 503 6.51 -4.24 -32.15
N GLY A 504 6.25 -3.73 -30.94
CA GLY A 504 7.28 -3.35 -29.96
C GLY A 504 7.87 -1.96 -30.18
N ALA A 505 7.11 -0.90 -29.88
CA ALA A 505 7.58 0.46 -30.14
C ALA A 505 8.69 0.92 -29.19
N GLY A 506 8.57 0.67 -27.88
CA GLY A 506 9.68 0.89 -26.94
C GLY A 506 10.78 -0.16 -27.09
N ILE A 507 10.44 -1.43 -26.84
CA ILE A 507 11.35 -2.58 -26.90
C ILE A 507 10.72 -3.72 -27.70
N ARG A 508 11.49 -4.34 -28.60
CA ARG A 508 11.19 -5.62 -29.25
C ARG A 508 12.21 -6.69 -28.81
N VAL A 509 11.72 -7.73 -28.13
CA VAL A 509 12.48 -8.92 -27.72
C VAL A 509 12.20 -10.03 -28.72
N GLY A 510 13.14 -10.29 -29.63
CA GLY A 510 13.02 -11.30 -30.68
C GLY A 510 13.20 -12.74 -30.22
N GLN A 511 13.07 -13.68 -31.16
CA GLN A 511 13.41 -15.08 -30.93
C GLN A 511 14.88 -15.27 -30.50
N MET A 512 15.12 -16.29 -29.67
CA MET A 512 16.42 -16.61 -29.06
C MET A 512 17.04 -15.44 -28.28
N VAL A 513 16.21 -14.64 -27.62
CA VAL A 513 16.67 -13.59 -26.68
C VAL A 513 16.15 -13.90 -25.28
N ASP A 514 17.02 -13.70 -24.29
CA ASP A 514 16.61 -13.50 -22.89
C ASP A 514 16.75 -12.01 -22.55
N ALA A 515 15.63 -11.39 -22.16
CA ALA A 515 15.54 -9.99 -21.77
C ALA A 515 15.23 -9.87 -20.27
N MET A 516 16.06 -9.12 -19.54
CA MET A 516 16.00 -8.91 -18.10
C MET A 516 15.75 -7.42 -17.83
N ILE A 517 14.69 -7.08 -17.09
CA ILE A 517 14.37 -5.70 -16.72
C ILE A 517 14.14 -5.62 -15.21
N ASN A 518 15.05 -4.94 -14.51
CA ASN A 518 15.01 -4.76 -13.06
C ASN A 518 15.80 -3.49 -12.70
N GLY A 519 15.12 -2.37 -12.48
CA GLY A 519 15.77 -1.13 -12.02
C GLY A 519 16.57 -1.35 -10.73
N SER A 520 17.74 -0.72 -10.65
CA SER A 520 18.76 -1.01 -9.63
C SER A 520 18.36 -0.54 -8.23
N SER A 521 17.68 0.61 -8.17
CA SER A 521 17.05 1.18 -6.98
C SER A 521 15.96 2.17 -7.42
N ASN A 522 15.27 2.80 -6.47
CA ASN A 522 14.32 3.88 -6.77
C ASN A 522 15.04 5.16 -7.24
N ASP A 523 16.37 5.27 -7.04
CA ASP A 523 17.21 6.37 -7.51
C ASP A 523 17.73 6.15 -8.95
N SER A 524 17.80 4.89 -9.39
CA SER A 524 18.07 4.50 -10.79
C SER A 524 17.01 3.49 -11.28
N PRO A 525 15.76 3.95 -11.46
CA PRO A 525 14.69 3.14 -12.00
C PRO A 525 14.79 3.01 -13.53
N VAL A 526 14.03 2.08 -14.08
CA VAL A 526 13.80 1.95 -15.52
C VAL A 526 12.47 2.61 -15.87
N TYR A 527 12.46 3.51 -16.86
CA TYR A 527 11.23 4.07 -17.44
C TYR A 527 11.06 3.56 -18.89
N ILE A 528 9.94 2.91 -19.17
CA ILE A 528 9.50 2.53 -20.52
C ILE A 528 8.15 3.22 -20.73
N THR A 529 8.17 4.40 -21.34
CA THR A 529 7.10 5.39 -21.18
C THR A 529 6.67 6.03 -22.49
N ASN A 530 5.37 6.32 -22.63
CA ASN A 530 4.85 7.11 -23.75
C ASN A 530 5.23 6.58 -25.16
N ASN A 531 5.55 5.29 -25.34
CA ASN A 531 5.90 4.70 -26.64
C ASN A 531 4.63 4.28 -27.41
N HIS A 532 4.64 4.39 -28.74
CA HIS A 532 3.46 4.18 -29.60
C HIS A 532 3.67 3.10 -30.67
N CYS A 533 3.03 1.95 -30.51
CA CYS A 533 2.93 0.94 -31.58
C CYS A 533 1.70 1.23 -32.43
N MET A 534 1.92 1.51 -33.72
CA MET A 534 0.92 1.98 -34.69
C MET A 534 0.61 0.95 -35.81
N SER A 535 1.14 -0.28 -35.69
CA SER A 535 0.69 -1.40 -36.54
C SER A 535 -0.80 -1.63 -36.34
N ARG A 536 -1.51 -1.98 -37.42
CA ARG A 536 -2.96 -2.27 -37.44
C ARG A 536 -3.29 -3.72 -37.80
N PHE A 537 -2.25 -4.54 -37.95
CA PHE A 537 -2.32 -5.93 -38.42
C PHE A 537 -1.93 -6.89 -37.32
N ASP A 538 -0.80 -6.58 -36.67
CA ASP A 538 -0.16 -7.40 -35.65
C ASP A 538 -0.87 -7.37 -34.29
N TRP A 539 -0.24 -7.99 -33.29
CA TRP A 539 -0.75 -8.02 -31.92
C TRP A 539 -0.40 -6.78 -31.07
N GLY A 540 0.37 -5.82 -31.59
CA GLY A 540 0.60 -4.53 -30.93
C GLY A 540 1.90 -4.41 -30.13
N GLY A 541 1.82 -4.25 -28.80
CA GLY A 541 3.00 -4.06 -27.93
C GLY A 541 3.58 -2.64 -27.99
N GLY A 542 2.98 -1.71 -27.22
CA GLY A 542 3.42 -0.30 -27.16
C GLY A 542 4.76 -0.13 -26.45
N GLY A 543 4.77 -0.38 -25.14
CA GLY A 543 6.00 -0.35 -24.34
C GLY A 543 6.97 -1.47 -24.71
N ILE A 544 6.50 -2.72 -24.69
CA ILE A 544 7.31 -3.90 -24.98
C ILE A 544 6.54 -4.92 -25.84
N PHE A 545 7.23 -5.55 -26.79
CA PHE A 545 6.80 -6.79 -27.44
C PHE A 545 7.80 -7.93 -27.23
N VAL A 546 7.30 -9.16 -27.09
CA VAL A 546 8.10 -10.39 -27.02
C VAL A 546 7.68 -11.39 -28.08
N GLN A 547 8.61 -11.83 -28.91
CA GLN A 547 8.36 -12.69 -30.08
C GLN A 547 8.38 -14.18 -29.68
N GLY A 548 7.24 -14.85 -29.83
CA GLY A 548 7.15 -16.31 -29.74
C GLY A 548 7.71 -17.03 -30.97
N ASN A 549 7.66 -18.36 -30.96
CA ASN A 549 7.80 -19.15 -32.19
C ASN A 549 6.57 -20.05 -32.35
N SER A 550 5.86 -19.89 -33.47
CA SER A 550 4.62 -20.61 -33.78
C SER A 550 4.85 -21.91 -34.57
N ASN A 551 6.11 -22.24 -34.88
CA ASN A 551 6.46 -23.52 -35.52
C ASN A 551 6.51 -24.64 -34.47
N GLU A 552 5.80 -25.75 -34.74
CA GLU A 552 5.75 -26.94 -33.88
C GLU A 552 7.16 -27.47 -33.55
N GLY A 553 7.45 -27.70 -32.27
CA GLY A 553 8.74 -28.17 -31.76
C GLY A 553 9.86 -27.12 -31.67
N MET A 554 9.56 -25.86 -32.01
CA MET A 554 10.47 -24.72 -31.98
C MET A 554 10.13 -23.69 -30.90
N GLU A 555 9.14 -23.94 -30.04
CA GLU A 555 8.68 -23.06 -28.95
C GLU A 555 9.84 -22.67 -28.02
N LYS A 556 10.77 -23.60 -27.80
CA LYS A 556 12.06 -23.40 -27.08
C LYS A 556 12.92 -22.24 -27.60
N THR A 557 12.66 -21.74 -28.81
CA THR A 557 13.36 -20.61 -29.45
C THR A 557 12.64 -19.28 -29.30
N ALA A 558 11.50 -19.22 -28.61
CA ALA A 558 10.84 -17.96 -28.28
C ALA A 558 11.77 -16.98 -27.53
N GLY A 559 11.52 -15.69 -27.71
CA GLY A 559 12.02 -14.65 -26.82
C GLY A 559 11.44 -14.84 -25.42
N ARG A 560 12.21 -14.46 -24.38
CA ARG A 560 11.81 -14.59 -22.97
C ARG A 560 12.06 -13.28 -22.25
N LEU A 561 11.01 -12.71 -21.66
CA LEU A 561 11.08 -11.45 -20.92
C LEU A 561 10.87 -11.68 -19.43
N PHE A 562 11.81 -11.22 -18.61
CA PHE A 562 11.77 -11.24 -17.16
C PHE A 562 11.72 -9.80 -16.64
N VAL A 563 10.61 -9.39 -16.03
CA VAL A 563 10.41 -8.04 -15.48
C VAL A 563 10.19 -8.12 -13.97
N TYR A 564 10.88 -7.29 -13.21
CA TYR A 564 10.82 -7.28 -11.76
C TYR A 564 10.49 -5.89 -11.21
N ASN A 565 9.86 -5.88 -10.03
CA ASN A 565 9.48 -4.67 -9.29
C ASN A 565 8.77 -3.64 -10.18
N SER A 566 7.76 -4.09 -10.93
CA SER A 566 7.16 -3.33 -12.02
C SER A 566 5.80 -2.71 -11.70
N TYR A 567 5.59 -1.51 -12.23
CA TYR A 567 4.36 -0.73 -12.12
C TYR A 567 3.82 -0.47 -13.54
N ILE A 568 2.72 -1.12 -13.89
CA ILE A 568 2.14 -1.15 -15.25
C ILE A 568 0.76 -0.48 -15.22
N SER A 569 0.72 0.81 -15.51
CA SER A 569 -0.48 1.65 -15.33
C SER A 569 -0.59 2.78 -16.35
N SER A 570 -1.80 3.29 -16.58
CA SER A 570 -2.10 4.36 -17.55
C SER A 570 -1.75 4.04 -19.01
N ASN A 571 -1.42 2.80 -19.35
CA ASN A 571 -1.20 2.37 -20.74
C ASN A 571 -2.53 2.14 -21.45
N THR A 572 -2.54 2.24 -22.78
CA THR A 572 -3.76 2.12 -23.60
C THR A 572 -3.55 1.14 -24.76
N ALA A 573 -4.50 0.24 -24.95
CA ALA A 573 -4.69 -0.59 -26.14
C ALA A 573 -5.97 -0.16 -26.86
N GLY A 574 -5.98 -0.02 -28.19
CA GLY A 574 -7.22 0.14 -28.96
C GLY A 574 -8.00 -1.18 -29.12
N GLY A 575 -7.30 -2.30 -28.97
CA GLY A 575 -7.83 -3.64 -28.73
C GLY A 575 -7.92 -3.98 -27.24
N TYR A 576 -7.08 -4.91 -26.76
CA TYR A 576 -7.23 -5.56 -25.45
C TYR A 576 -5.93 -5.58 -24.63
N GLY A 577 -6.03 -5.75 -23.31
CA GLY A 577 -4.85 -5.83 -22.43
C GLY A 577 -4.02 -4.56 -22.47
N GLY A 578 -4.61 -3.41 -22.14
CA GLY A 578 -3.90 -2.13 -22.07
C GLY A 578 -2.64 -2.20 -21.22
N GLY A 579 -2.69 -2.88 -20.07
CA GLY A 579 -1.52 -3.20 -19.28
C GLY A 579 -0.67 -4.29 -19.94
N VAL A 580 -1.20 -5.51 -19.97
CA VAL A 580 -0.54 -6.70 -20.53
C VAL A 580 -1.50 -7.50 -21.42
N ALA A 581 -1.05 -7.87 -22.61
CA ALA A 581 -1.70 -8.82 -23.51
C ALA A 581 -0.76 -9.99 -23.84
N VAL A 582 -1.28 -11.21 -23.97
CA VAL A 582 -0.49 -12.42 -24.22
C VAL A 582 -1.20 -13.45 -25.12
N CYS A 583 -0.39 -14.15 -25.91
CA CYS A 583 -0.74 -15.22 -26.86
C CYS A 583 0.04 -16.49 -26.48
N PRO A 584 -0.51 -17.72 -26.62
CA PRO A 584 -0.02 -18.93 -25.94
C PRO A 584 1.31 -19.49 -26.43
N THR A 585 1.92 -18.90 -27.46
CA THR A 585 3.19 -19.38 -28.03
C THR A 585 4.41 -19.20 -27.09
N GLY A 586 4.18 -18.69 -25.87
CA GLY A 586 5.05 -18.84 -24.71
C GLY A 586 4.24 -18.85 -23.39
N LYS A 587 4.92 -19.13 -22.28
CA LYS A 587 4.33 -19.19 -20.93
C LYS A 587 4.26 -17.83 -20.27
N THR A 588 3.20 -17.56 -19.50
CA THR A 588 3.05 -16.29 -18.75
C THR A 588 2.93 -16.49 -17.23
N LEU A 589 3.69 -15.73 -16.46
CA LEU A 589 3.58 -15.64 -15.00
C LEU A 589 3.39 -14.20 -14.55
N VAL A 590 2.38 -13.97 -13.72
CA VAL A 590 2.13 -12.71 -13.00
C VAL A 590 2.08 -12.99 -11.51
N THR A 591 3.02 -12.43 -10.75
CA THR A 591 3.10 -12.58 -9.28
C THR A 591 3.24 -11.23 -8.57
N ASN A 592 3.10 -11.23 -7.25
CA ASN A 592 3.48 -10.13 -6.36
C ASN A 592 4.96 -10.14 -5.95
N THR A 593 5.63 -11.31 -5.95
CA THR A 593 6.94 -11.47 -5.30
C THR A 593 8.06 -10.96 -6.22
N LYS A 594 8.71 -9.85 -5.82
CA LYS A 594 9.48 -8.97 -6.74
C LYS A 594 8.73 -8.67 -8.04
N GLY A 595 7.41 -8.60 -7.93
CA GLY A 595 6.51 -8.87 -9.04
C GLY A 595 6.07 -7.63 -9.79
N THR A 596 4.77 -7.55 -10.07
CA THR A 596 4.18 -6.45 -10.80
C THR A 596 2.89 -5.95 -10.15
N ALA A 597 2.52 -4.71 -10.45
CA ALA A 597 1.19 -4.18 -10.22
C ALA A 597 0.61 -3.67 -11.55
N ILE A 598 -0.56 -4.20 -11.92
CA ILE A 598 -1.24 -3.90 -13.18
C ILE A 598 -2.65 -3.39 -12.87
N PHE A 599 -2.88 -2.10 -13.05
CA PHE A 599 -4.17 -1.46 -12.81
C PHE A 599 -4.28 -0.14 -13.58
N GLY A 600 -5.51 0.34 -13.81
CA GLY A 600 -5.75 1.68 -14.37
C GLY A 600 -5.35 1.82 -15.84
N ASN A 601 -5.19 0.71 -16.56
CA ASN A 601 -4.94 0.71 -17.99
C ASN A 601 -6.26 0.74 -18.79
N LYS A 602 -6.20 1.04 -20.09
CA LYS A 602 -7.37 1.19 -20.98
C LYS A 602 -7.35 0.18 -22.13
N SER A 603 -8.54 -0.27 -22.51
CA SER A 603 -8.79 -1.16 -23.66
C SER A 603 -10.10 -0.76 -24.33
N ALA A 604 -10.45 -1.41 -25.45
CA ALA A 604 -11.69 -1.24 -26.22
C ALA A 604 -13.01 -1.25 -25.45
N GLY A 605 -13.03 -1.79 -24.22
CA GLY A 605 -14.27 -2.02 -23.48
C GLY A 605 -15.19 -3.04 -24.15
N SER A 606 -16.48 -2.96 -23.84
CA SER A 606 -17.50 -3.96 -24.24
C SER A 606 -18.06 -3.76 -25.65
N GLU A 607 -17.23 -3.32 -26.61
CA GLU A 607 -17.71 -2.88 -27.92
C GLU A 607 -18.15 -4.03 -28.85
N GLN A 608 -19.05 -3.72 -29.78
CA GLN A 608 -19.80 -4.75 -30.54
C GLN A 608 -19.58 -4.67 -32.07
N LYS A 609 -18.61 -3.87 -32.55
CA LYS A 609 -18.39 -3.60 -33.99
C LYS A 609 -16.91 -3.41 -34.36
N ALA A 610 -16.13 -4.48 -34.35
CA ALA A 610 -14.81 -4.47 -34.98
C ALA A 610 -14.90 -4.19 -36.50
N THR A 611 -13.93 -3.45 -37.05
CA THR A 611 -13.75 -3.23 -38.50
C THR A 611 -12.52 -3.97 -39.00
N GLY A 612 -12.60 -4.62 -40.17
CA GLY A 612 -11.44 -5.30 -40.75
C GLY A 612 -10.33 -4.37 -41.25
N TYR A 613 -9.11 -4.89 -41.33
CA TYR A 613 -7.92 -4.27 -41.94
C TYR A 613 -7.81 -4.57 -43.44
N ASN A 614 -7.12 -3.71 -44.19
CA ASN A 614 -6.76 -3.85 -45.60
C ASN A 614 -5.24 -3.68 -45.77
N SER A 615 -4.52 -4.79 -45.96
CA SER A 615 -3.06 -4.83 -46.12
C SER A 615 -2.54 -4.13 -47.37
N ALA A 616 -3.34 -4.07 -48.44
CA ALA A 616 -2.96 -3.38 -49.67
C ALA A 616 -2.85 -1.86 -49.50
N GLU A 617 -3.48 -1.29 -48.47
CA GLU A 617 -3.46 0.15 -48.17
C GLU A 617 -2.83 0.51 -46.83
N ASN A 618 -2.60 -0.46 -45.93
CA ASN A 618 -2.28 -0.25 -44.52
C ASN A 618 -3.33 0.62 -43.78
N LYS A 619 -4.62 0.32 -44.00
CA LYS A 619 -5.79 1.06 -43.48
C LYS A 619 -6.90 0.11 -43.05
N GLY A 620 -7.97 0.63 -42.45
CA GLY A 620 -8.98 -0.19 -41.79
C GLY A 620 -8.50 -0.59 -40.40
N ASN A 621 -9.31 -1.36 -39.67
CA ASN A 621 -9.11 -1.57 -38.23
C ASN A 621 -9.10 -0.23 -37.45
N ASP A 622 -9.88 0.75 -37.91
CA ASP A 622 -10.03 2.11 -37.33
C ASP A 622 -11.32 2.25 -36.48
N GLY A 623 -12.03 1.16 -36.21
CA GLY A 623 -13.24 1.09 -35.38
C GLY A 623 -13.11 0.07 -34.24
N THR A 624 -13.56 0.45 -33.04
CA THR A 624 -13.32 -0.28 -31.78
C THR A 624 -14.19 -1.55 -31.62
N PRO A 625 -13.65 -2.70 -31.14
CA PRO A 625 -12.25 -2.94 -30.78
C PRO A 625 -11.35 -3.01 -32.01
N HIS A 626 -10.12 -2.49 -31.88
CA HIS A 626 -9.08 -2.82 -32.85
C HIS A 626 -8.68 -4.29 -32.63
N LEU A 627 -8.69 -5.11 -33.69
CA LEU A 627 -8.42 -6.54 -33.64
C LEU A 627 -7.30 -6.88 -34.60
N SER A 628 -6.45 -7.83 -34.22
CA SER A 628 -5.40 -8.32 -35.10
C SER A 628 -6.00 -8.93 -36.36
N ALA A 629 -5.43 -8.55 -37.50
CA ALA A 629 -5.85 -9.04 -38.81
C ALA A 629 -5.29 -10.45 -39.10
N GLY A 630 -4.30 -10.90 -38.32
CA GLY A 630 -3.63 -12.18 -38.44
C GLY A 630 -2.16 -12.10 -38.00
N GLY A 631 -1.46 -13.23 -38.06
CA GLY A 631 0.00 -13.22 -38.19
C GLY A 631 0.42 -13.19 -39.65
N ALA A 632 1.73 -13.24 -39.91
CA ALA A 632 2.27 -13.42 -41.26
C ALA A 632 1.64 -14.59 -42.03
N ASP A 633 1.68 -14.53 -43.37
CA ASP A 633 1.09 -15.51 -44.28
C ASP A 633 1.26 -16.98 -43.82
N GLY A 634 0.15 -17.65 -43.52
CA GLY A 634 0.13 -19.04 -43.04
C GLY A 634 0.14 -19.23 -41.51
N PHE A 635 0.13 -18.14 -40.74
CA PHE A 635 0.05 -18.16 -39.27
C PHE A 635 -1.20 -17.41 -38.79
N ASP A 636 -2.36 -18.07 -38.82
CA ASP A 636 -3.70 -17.52 -38.54
C ASP A 636 -3.97 -17.15 -37.06
N LYS A 637 -3.13 -16.29 -36.48
CA LYS A 637 -3.29 -15.73 -35.13
C LYS A 637 -4.54 -14.85 -35.06
N THR A 638 -5.63 -15.44 -34.61
CA THR A 638 -6.99 -14.88 -34.63
C THR A 638 -7.76 -15.22 -33.35
N GLU A 639 -7.01 -15.56 -32.29
CA GLU A 639 -7.53 -15.91 -30.97
C GLU A 639 -8.24 -14.72 -30.29
N ASP A 640 -7.77 -13.50 -30.55
CA ASP A 640 -8.40 -12.24 -30.15
C ASP A 640 -9.80 -12.07 -30.75
N GLN A 641 -10.00 -12.50 -31.99
CA GLN A 641 -11.30 -12.51 -32.66
C GLN A 641 -12.24 -13.55 -32.02
N ASP A 642 -11.72 -14.66 -31.49
CA ASP A 642 -12.52 -15.64 -30.72
C ASP A 642 -12.89 -15.11 -29.33
N ALA A 643 -11.98 -14.38 -28.67
CA ALA A 643 -12.29 -13.66 -27.45
C ALA A 643 -13.37 -12.60 -27.69
N TYR A 644 -13.22 -11.78 -28.75
CA TYR A 644 -14.21 -10.81 -29.20
C TYR A 644 -15.59 -11.45 -29.44
N LYS A 645 -15.69 -12.67 -30.00
CA LYS A 645 -16.99 -13.33 -30.23
C LYS A 645 -17.75 -13.64 -28.93
N SER A 646 -17.09 -13.86 -27.79
CA SER A 646 -17.75 -14.19 -26.51
C SER A 646 -18.36 -12.97 -25.82
N GLU A 647 -19.70 -12.95 -25.62
CA GLU A 647 -20.37 -11.92 -24.81
C GLU A 647 -19.79 -11.89 -23.38
N VAL A 648 -19.47 -13.05 -22.81
CA VAL A 648 -18.89 -13.16 -21.46
C VAL A 648 -17.54 -12.43 -21.40
N PHE A 649 -16.70 -12.56 -22.44
CA PHE A 649 -15.44 -11.83 -22.50
C PHE A 649 -15.68 -10.31 -22.61
N ARG A 650 -16.46 -9.87 -23.59
CA ARG A 650 -16.74 -8.43 -23.80
C ARG A 650 -17.40 -7.76 -22.59
N LYS A 651 -18.13 -8.52 -21.76
CA LYS A 651 -18.90 -8.01 -20.61
C LYS A 651 -18.12 -7.94 -19.30
N TYR A 652 -17.10 -8.80 -19.11
CA TYR A 652 -16.32 -8.84 -17.88
C TYR A 652 -14.85 -8.53 -18.20
N GLY A 653 -14.43 -7.33 -17.78
CA GLY A 653 -13.35 -6.53 -18.37
C GLY A 653 -11.97 -7.19 -18.52
N HIS A 654 -11.22 -6.63 -19.47
CA HIS A 654 -9.97 -7.13 -20.06
C HIS A 654 -8.95 -5.99 -20.29
N ALA A 655 -8.97 -4.99 -19.40
CA ALA A 655 -8.19 -3.76 -19.57
C ALA A 655 -6.76 -3.85 -19.03
N ASP A 656 -6.54 -4.65 -17.99
CA ASP A 656 -5.24 -4.75 -17.32
C ASP A 656 -4.48 -6.01 -17.75
N PHE A 657 -5.16 -7.15 -17.88
CA PHE A 657 -4.56 -8.38 -18.38
C PHE A 657 -5.48 -9.09 -19.39
N PHE A 658 -4.89 -9.62 -20.47
CA PHE A 658 -5.59 -10.34 -21.54
C PHE A 658 -4.77 -11.55 -22.03
N LEU A 659 -5.38 -12.74 -22.06
CA LEU A 659 -4.87 -13.93 -22.75
C LEU A 659 -5.92 -14.41 -23.76
N ALA A 660 -5.50 -14.69 -24.99
CA ALA A 660 -6.30 -15.44 -25.96
C ALA A 660 -5.46 -16.55 -26.60
N ALA A 661 -5.93 -17.79 -26.46
CA ALA A 661 -5.24 -19.03 -26.81
C ALA A 661 -6.24 -20.13 -27.24
N ARG A 662 -5.74 -21.23 -27.83
CA ARG A 662 -6.54 -22.34 -28.36
C ARG A 662 -5.90 -23.70 -28.06
N GLY A 663 -6.72 -24.72 -27.82
CA GLY A 663 -6.33 -26.13 -27.81
C GLY A 663 -5.58 -26.64 -26.56
N HIS A 664 -5.28 -25.80 -25.57
CA HIS A 664 -4.56 -26.21 -24.38
C HIS A 664 -5.44 -26.93 -23.37
N ASN A 665 -4.84 -27.90 -22.67
CA ASN A 665 -5.44 -28.74 -21.63
C ASN A 665 -4.68 -28.66 -20.28
N THR A 666 -3.76 -27.71 -20.19
CA THR A 666 -2.88 -27.43 -19.05
C THR A 666 -2.59 -25.91 -19.02
N PRO A 667 -2.33 -25.29 -17.86
CA PRO A 667 -2.19 -23.84 -17.79
C PRO A 667 -0.97 -23.31 -18.54
N VAL A 668 -1.20 -22.36 -19.46
CA VAL A 668 -0.15 -21.58 -20.14
C VAL A 668 0.16 -20.27 -19.42
N ALA A 669 -0.81 -19.73 -18.67
CA ALA A 669 -0.66 -18.51 -17.88
C ALA A 669 -1.06 -18.70 -16.42
N VAL A 670 -0.40 -17.98 -15.51
CA VAL A 670 -0.77 -17.90 -14.09
C VAL A 670 -0.81 -16.45 -13.60
N VAL A 671 -1.85 -16.08 -12.86
CA VAL A 671 -2.03 -14.74 -12.27
C VAL A 671 -2.40 -14.83 -10.79
N THR A 672 -1.66 -14.12 -9.92
CA THR A 672 -1.97 -13.97 -8.48
C THR A 672 -2.94 -12.81 -8.21
N GLY A 673 -3.75 -12.92 -7.14
CA GLY A 673 -4.63 -11.83 -6.69
C GLY A 673 -3.90 -10.70 -5.96
N LYS A 674 -2.77 -11.00 -5.31
CA LYS A 674 -1.83 -9.98 -4.81
C LYS A 674 -1.02 -9.38 -5.96
N MET A 675 -0.76 -8.08 -5.86
CA MET A 675 0.22 -7.33 -6.68
C MET A 675 1.45 -6.92 -5.86
N LEU A 676 2.43 -6.29 -6.51
CA LEU A 676 3.62 -5.67 -5.90
C LEU A 676 3.24 -4.83 -4.66
N GLY A 677 4.13 -4.79 -3.66
CA GLY A 677 3.81 -4.22 -2.34
C GLY A 677 2.84 -5.06 -1.49
N GLY A 678 2.34 -6.19 -2.01
CA GLY A 678 1.42 -7.09 -1.31
C GLY A 678 0.01 -6.53 -1.14
N GLY A 679 -0.38 -5.57 -1.99
CA GLY A 679 -1.77 -5.08 -2.08
C GLY A 679 -2.67 -6.07 -2.82
N ASP A 680 -3.99 -5.96 -2.61
CA ASP A 680 -4.97 -6.68 -3.42
C ASP A 680 -5.12 -5.99 -4.79
N ALA A 681 -4.88 -6.74 -5.87
CA ALA A 681 -5.09 -6.26 -7.24
C ALA A 681 -6.59 -6.24 -7.61
N ARG A 682 -7.46 -6.86 -6.80
CA ARG A 682 -8.93 -6.86 -6.97
C ARG A 682 -9.36 -7.28 -8.38
N TYR A 683 -8.68 -8.26 -8.96
CA TYR A 683 -8.93 -8.66 -10.35
C TYR A 683 -10.31 -9.30 -10.50
N SER A 684 -11.08 -8.77 -11.47
CA SER A 684 -12.37 -9.30 -11.90
C SER A 684 -12.43 -9.31 -13.42
N GLY A 685 -13.16 -10.26 -14.00
CA GLY A 685 -13.22 -10.40 -15.45
C GLY A 685 -13.82 -11.74 -15.89
N SER A 686 -13.29 -12.31 -16.97
CA SER A 686 -13.78 -13.55 -17.61
C SER A 686 -12.69 -14.59 -17.76
N ILE A 687 -13.06 -15.88 -17.75
CA ILE A 687 -12.13 -17.01 -17.95
C ILE A 687 -12.71 -18.11 -18.87
N GLU A 688 -11.81 -18.72 -19.65
CA GLU A 688 -12.05 -19.72 -20.70
C GLU A 688 -13.17 -19.35 -21.68
N LEU A 689 -13.40 -18.04 -21.88
CA LEU A 689 -14.51 -17.43 -22.64
C LEU A 689 -15.93 -17.82 -22.17
N LYS A 690 -16.05 -18.49 -21.01
CA LYS A 690 -17.28 -19.20 -20.57
C LYS A 690 -17.87 -18.69 -19.26
N LYS A 691 -17.06 -18.13 -18.35
CA LYS A 691 -17.48 -17.77 -16.99
C LYS A 691 -16.91 -16.42 -16.57
N ALA A 692 -17.64 -15.70 -15.72
CA ALA A 692 -17.06 -14.61 -14.93
C ALA A 692 -16.11 -15.17 -13.85
N ILE A 693 -15.10 -14.40 -13.47
CA ILE A 693 -14.14 -14.74 -12.41
C ILE A 693 -13.79 -13.51 -11.57
N THR A 694 -13.47 -13.75 -10.30
CA THR A 694 -12.72 -12.85 -9.43
C THR A 694 -11.54 -13.62 -8.84
N ILE A 695 -10.36 -13.02 -8.77
CA ILE A 695 -9.19 -13.64 -8.12
C ILE A 695 -9.10 -13.11 -6.69
N PRO A 696 -9.25 -13.95 -5.64
CA PRO A 696 -9.09 -13.50 -4.26
C PRO A 696 -7.65 -13.02 -3.99
N VAL A 697 -7.46 -12.08 -3.07
CA VAL A 697 -6.14 -11.51 -2.70
C VAL A 697 -5.05 -12.57 -2.43
N ASN A 698 -5.37 -13.64 -1.71
CA ASN A 698 -4.45 -14.76 -1.42
C ASN A 698 -4.50 -15.89 -2.47
N GLY A 699 -5.30 -15.73 -3.52
CA GLY A 699 -5.50 -16.70 -4.59
C GLY A 699 -4.51 -16.54 -5.75
N ALA A 700 -4.47 -17.57 -6.59
CA ALA A 700 -3.94 -17.51 -7.93
C ALA A 700 -4.82 -18.35 -8.86
N VAL A 701 -4.83 -18.03 -10.14
CA VAL A 701 -5.53 -18.80 -11.18
C VAL A 701 -4.53 -19.28 -12.22
N GLY A 702 -4.66 -20.55 -12.62
CA GLY A 702 -4.04 -21.08 -13.84
C GLY A 702 -5.06 -21.03 -14.97
N VAL A 703 -4.61 -20.61 -16.15
CA VAL A 703 -5.46 -20.35 -17.33
C VAL A 703 -4.98 -21.21 -18.49
N GLU A 704 -5.90 -21.93 -19.13
CA GLU A 704 -5.60 -22.84 -20.23
C GLU A 704 -5.70 -22.11 -21.58
N ASN A 705 -6.84 -21.47 -21.88
CA ASN A 705 -7.11 -20.92 -23.21
C ASN A 705 -7.50 -19.43 -23.21
N SER A 706 -8.12 -18.88 -22.18
CA SER A 706 -8.35 -17.42 -22.15
C SER A 706 -8.64 -16.85 -20.77
N ILE A 707 -8.17 -15.64 -20.52
CA ILE A 707 -8.63 -14.80 -19.41
C ILE A 707 -8.67 -13.33 -19.86
N GLY A 708 -9.68 -12.59 -19.45
CA GLY A 708 -9.69 -11.13 -19.45
C GLY A 708 -9.81 -10.67 -18.01
N LEU A 709 -8.97 -9.71 -17.57
CA LEU A 709 -9.05 -9.10 -16.25
C LEU A 709 -8.98 -7.57 -16.31
N THR A 710 -9.74 -6.95 -15.41
CA THR A 710 -9.60 -5.55 -15.00
C THR A 710 -9.46 -5.49 -13.48
N SER A 711 -8.58 -4.60 -13.01
CA SER A 711 -8.36 -4.35 -11.59
C SER A 711 -9.46 -3.48 -10.97
N GLY A 712 -9.91 -3.87 -9.78
CA GLY A 712 -10.77 -3.04 -8.92
C GLY A 712 -10.03 -1.96 -8.11
N VAL A 713 -8.74 -1.75 -8.35
CA VAL A 713 -7.91 -0.71 -7.70
C VAL A 713 -8.22 0.64 -8.33
N LYS A 714 -8.88 1.52 -7.58
CA LYS A 714 -9.38 2.83 -8.05
C LYS A 714 -9.05 3.95 -7.06
N ASP A 715 -9.21 5.20 -7.50
CA ASP A 715 -9.19 6.38 -6.63
C ASP A 715 -10.44 6.45 -5.74
N GLY A 716 -10.31 7.12 -4.58
CA GLY A 716 -11.37 7.27 -3.57
C GLY A 716 -11.53 6.10 -2.59
N ASP A 717 -10.90 4.94 -2.82
CA ASP A 717 -10.87 3.81 -1.89
C ASP A 717 -9.53 3.77 -1.15
N GLU A 718 -9.57 3.91 0.18
CA GLU A 718 -8.38 4.03 1.04
C GLU A 718 -7.46 2.79 0.98
N ALA A 719 -8.04 1.58 0.95
CA ALA A 719 -7.26 0.35 0.84
C ALA A 719 -6.69 0.14 -0.58
N ALA A 720 -7.35 0.64 -1.62
CA ALA A 720 -6.80 0.70 -2.96
C ALA A 720 -5.67 1.74 -3.08
N ILE A 721 -5.78 2.88 -2.39
CA ILE A 721 -4.75 3.93 -2.34
C ILE A 721 -3.50 3.40 -1.61
N ASP A 722 -3.64 2.79 -0.44
CA ASP A 722 -2.54 2.11 0.26
C ASP A 722 -1.88 1.04 -0.63
N ALA A 723 -2.68 0.20 -1.30
CA ALA A 723 -2.16 -0.81 -2.21
C ALA A 723 -1.34 -0.21 -3.38
N ARG A 724 -1.77 0.93 -3.95
CA ARG A 724 -0.98 1.67 -4.96
C ARG A 724 0.29 2.27 -4.40
N ASN A 725 0.21 2.91 -3.23
CA ASN A 725 1.36 3.52 -2.57
C ASN A 725 2.43 2.47 -2.22
N ARG A 726 2.03 1.30 -1.70
CA ARG A 726 2.94 0.16 -1.47
C ARG A 726 3.53 -0.38 -2.76
N ALA A 727 2.75 -0.52 -3.83
CA ALA A 727 3.26 -0.93 -5.13
C ALA A 727 4.28 0.07 -5.71
N GLN A 728 4.00 1.38 -5.59
CA GLN A 728 4.88 2.46 -6.07
C GLN A 728 6.20 2.55 -5.28
N ASN A 729 6.15 2.39 -3.95
CA ASN A 729 7.34 2.44 -3.09
C ASN A 729 8.32 1.27 -3.36
N GLU A 730 7.80 0.11 -3.76
CA GLU A 730 8.58 -1.09 -4.11
C GLU A 730 8.96 -1.14 -5.60
N ALA A 731 8.49 -0.20 -6.43
CA ALA A 731 8.70 -0.25 -7.88
C ALA A 731 10.03 0.40 -8.30
N THR A 732 10.84 -0.38 -9.02
CA THR A 732 12.05 0.12 -9.72
C THR A 732 11.90 0.09 -11.25
N THR A 733 10.79 -0.42 -11.78
CA THR A 733 10.50 -0.50 -13.22
C THR A 733 9.12 0.10 -13.51
N PHE A 734 9.05 1.17 -14.29
CA PHE A 734 7.80 1.85 -14.66
C PHE A 734 7.48 1.64 -16.14
N ILE A 735 6.32 1.05 -16.43
CA ILE A 735 5.81 0.84 -17.79
C ILE A 735 4.47 1.58 -17.87
N THR A 736 4.50 2.86 -18.27
CA THR A 736 3.34 3.76 -18.12
C THR A 736 3.13 4.68 -19.32
N GLY A 737 1.86 5.03 -19.58
CA GLY A 737 1.49 5.96 -20.66
C GLY A 737 1.71 5.45 -22.09
N ASN A 738 2.17 4.20 -22.27
CA ASN A 738 2.41 3.62 -23.59
C ASN A 738 1.08 3.32 -24.31
N TYR A 739 1.12 3.41 -25.64
CA TYR A 739 0.00 3.16 -26.53
C TYR A 739 0.30 2.00 -27.48
N SER A 740 -0.69 1.13 -27.69
CA SER A 740 -0.74 0.26 -28.85
C SER A 740 -2.08 0.40 -29.56
N TRP A 741 -2.04 0.42 -30.89
CA TRP A 741 -3.24 0.42 -31.70
C TRP A 741 -4.07 -0.85 -31.47
N ASP A 742 -3.45 -2.03 -31.58
CA ASP A 742 -4.08 -3.33 -31.28
C ASP A 742 -3.96 -3.67 -29.78
N HIS A 743 -3.25 -4.74 -29.39
CA HIS A 743 -3.22 -5.24 -28.01
C HIS A 743 -1.92 -4.86 -27.26
N GLY A 744 -1.94 -4.94 -25.92
CA GLY A 744 -0.71 -4.81 -25.13
C GLY A 744 -0.10 -3.41 -25.12
N GLY A 745 -0.82 -2.43 -24.57
CA GLY A 745 -0.33 -1.05 -24.47
C GLY A 745 1.02 -0.97 -23.73
N GLY A 746 1.10 -1.57 -22.54
CA GLY A 746 2.34 -1.73 -21.79
C GLY A 746 3.21 -2.87 -22.34
N ILE A 747 2.68 -4.10 -22.37
CA ILE A 747 3.37 -5.30 -22.85
C ILE A 747 2.45 -6.14 -23.74
N MET A 748 2.95 -6.60 -24.90
CA MET A 748 2.38 -7.73 -25.65
C MET A 748 3.38 -8.90 -25.69
N SER A 749 2.98 -10.12 -25.34
CA SER A 749 3.85 -11.31 -25.44
C SER A 749 3.27 -12.42 -26.30
N ASN A 750 3.94 -12.71 -27.42
CA ASN A 750 3.87 -13.99 -28.10
C ASN A 750 4.87 -14.99 -27.51
N GLY A 751 5.94 -14.52 -26.86
CA GLY A 751 6.97 -15.34 -26.20
C GLY A 751 6.70 -15.61 -24.72
N ASP A 752 7.71 -16.09 -23.99
CA ASP A 752 7.59 -16.27 -22.54
C ASP A 752 7.63 -14.91 -21.81
N LEU A 753 6.76 -14.73 -20.81
CA LEU A 753 6.64 -13.52 -20.01
C LEU A 753 6.61 -13.84 -18.50
N TYR A 754 7.61 -13.35 -17.76
CA TYR A 754 7.76 -13.59 -16.32
C TYR A 754 7.79 -12.26 -15.55
N LEU A 755 6.63 -11.88 -14.98
CA LEU A 755 6.46 -10.66 -14.18
C LEU A 755 6.64 -11.00 -12.68
N GLY A 756 7.91 -11.15 -12.27
CA GLY A 756 8.35 -11.48 -10.91
C GLY A 756 9.06 -12.83 -10.77
N VAL A 757 9.31 -13.26 -9.52
CA VAL A 757 9.98 -14.55 -9.22
C VAL A 757 8.98 -15.69 -8.94
N PRO A 758 9.31 -16.96 -9.27
CA PRO A 758 8.40 -18.10 -9.08
C PRO A 758 8.20 -18.49 -7.60
N ALA A 759 7.32 -17.76 -6.91
CA ALA A 759 6.93 -17.95 -5.52
C ALA A 759 5.57 -18.67 -5.40
N ASP A 760 5.55 -19.74 -4.59
CA ASP A 760 4.32 -20.53 -4.37
C ASP A 760 3.26 -19.70 -3.63
N THR A 761 1.99 -19.90 -4.01
CA THR A 761 0.85 -19.13 -3.47
C THR A 761 0.08 -19.97 -2.46
N TYR A 762 -0.44 -19.33 -1.41
CA TYR A 762 -1.07 -20.00 -0.27
C TYR A 762 -2.46 -19.41 -0.01
N VAL A 763 -3.51 -20.21 -0.18
CA VAL A 763 -4.92 -19.79 -0.05
C VAL A 763 -5.48 -20.25 1.29
N TYR A 764 -5.82 -19.33 2.19
CA TYR A 764 -6.24 -19.66 3.55
C TYR A 764 -7.77 -19.59 3.73
N PRO A 765 -8.37 -20.45 4.58
CA PRO A 765 -9.81 -20.48 4.79
C PRO A 765 -10.24 -19.48 5.86
N SER A 766 -11.47 -18.96 5.74
CA SER A 766 -12.07 -18.15 6.80
C SER A 766 -12.55 -19.01 7.97
N LEU A 767 -12.23 -18.62 9.20
CA LEU A 767 -12.67 -19.28 10.42
C LEU A 767 -13.52 -18.30 11.26
N LYS A 768 -14.83 -18.28 11.00
CA LYS A 768 -15.77 -17.44 11.74
C LYS A 768 -16.55 -18.28 12.73
N LEU A 769 -16.58 -17.87 14.00
CA LEU A 769 -17.28 -18.59 15.07
C LEU A 769 -18.44 -17.75 15.58
N LYS A 770 -19.58 -18.38 15.85
CA LYS A 770 -20.70 -17.72 16.55
C LYS A 770 -21.18 -18.52 17.75
N ALA A 771 -21.52 -17.80 18.80
CA ALA A 771 -22.07 -18.31 20.06
C ALA A 771 -23.26 -17.44 20.49
N THR A 772 -23.98 -17.88 21.51
CA THR A 772 -25.12 -17.17 22.10
C THR A 772 -25.04 -17.10 23.62
N LYS A 773 -25.50 -15.98 24.16
CA LYS A 773 -25.61 -15.68 25.57
C LYS A 773 -27.07 -15.57 25.99
N GLU A 774 -27.41 -16.18 27.12
CA GLU A 774 -28.69 -16.00 27.81
C GLU A 774 -28.43 -15.61 29.27
N LEU A 775 -29.34 -14.80 29.83
CA LEU A 775 -29.39 -14.45 31.24
C LEU A 775 -30.78 -14.81 31.79
N ALA A 776 -30.87 -15.91 32.51
CA ALA A 776 -32.11 -16.37 33.12
C ALA A 776 -32.36 -15.62 34.43
N GLY A 777 -33.37 -14.74 34.44
CA GLY A 777 -33.82 -14.00 35.62
C GLY A 777 -34.27 -12.59 35.26
N ARG A 778 -33.37 -11.82 34.62
CA ARG A 778 -33.62 -10.48 34.08
C ARG A 778 -33.10 -10.35 32.66
N ASP A 779 -33.46 -9.26 32.01
CA ASP A 779 -33.11 -9.01 30.62
C ASP A 779 -31.59 -8.79 30.48
N LEU A 780 -31.04 -9.30 29.37
CA LEU A 780 -29.64 -9.21 29.00
C LEU A 780 -29.33 -7.82 28.40
N LYS A 781 -28.21 -7.22 28.77
CA LYS A 781 -27.77 -5.93 28.19
C LYS A 781 -26.66 -6.11 27.16
N ASP A 782 -26.61 -5.19 26.21
CA ASP A 782 -25.53 -5.07 25.23
C ASP A 782 -24.18 -4.89 25.97
N GLY A 783 -23.15 -5.63 25.53
CA GLY A 783 -21.82 -5.57 26.14
C GLY A 783 -21.68 -6.16 27.54
N GLU A 784 -22.73 -6.71 28.15
CA GLU A 784 -22.75 -7.06 29.58
C GLU A 784 -21.80 -8.20 29.99
N PHE A 785 -21.56 -9.14 29.09
CA PHE A 785 -20.65 -10.28 29.28
C PHE A 785 -19.58 -10.31 28.19
N LYS A 786 -18.38 -10.79 28.56
CA LYS A 786 -17.22 -10.92 27.69
C LYS A 786 -16.83 -12.38 27.55
N PHE A 787 -16.38 -12.76 26.35
CA PHE A 787 -16.05 -14.13 25.97
C PHE A 787 -14.70 -14.13 25.26
N THR A 788 -13.87 -15.13 25.56
CA THR A 788 -12.49 -15.19 25.08
C THR A 788 -12.19 -16.52 24.42
N VAL A 789 -11.52 -16.46 23.26
CA VAL A 789 -10.97 -17.62 22.55
C VAL A 789 -9.50 -17.78 22.91
N TYR A 790 -9.14 -18.98 23.34
CA TYR A 790 -7.76 -19.43 23.54
C TYR A 790 -7.36 -20.49 22.50
N ARG A 791 -6.07 -20.69 22.24
CA ARG A 791 -5.52 -21.72 21.34
C ARG A 791 -4.47 -22.59 22.01
N LYS A 792 -4.50 -23.90 21.73
CA LYS A 792 -3.49 -24.86 22.20
C LYS A 792 -2.29 -24.89 21.24
N ASN A 793 -1.16 -24.34 21.66
CA ASN A 793 0.08 -24.31 20.86
C ASN A 793 1.12 -25.39 21.25
N SER A 794 0.86 -26.22 22.26
CA SER A 794 1.83 -27.20 22.77
C SER A 794 1.13 -28.39 23.42
N ASP A 795 1.73 -29.58 23.32
CA ASP A 795 1.30 -30.77 24.07
C ASP A 795 1.40 -30.60 25.60
N THR A 796 2.23 -29.65 26.06
CA THR A 796 2.32 -29.31 27.50
C THR A 796 1.18 -28.41 27.98
N ALA A 797 0.49 -27.72 27.07
CA ALA A 797 -0.67 -26.90 27.39
C ALA A 797 -1.90 -27.79 27.62
N LYS A 798 -2.69 -27.42 28.63
CA LYS A 798 -3.93 -28.09 29.02
C LYS A 798 -5.14 -27.28 28.58
N ALA A 799 -6.29 -27.92 28.46
CA ALA A 799 -7.55 -27.22 28.31
C ALA A 799 -7.74 -26.22 29.46
N PRO A 800 -8.26 -25.00 29.20
CA PRO A 800 -8.68 -24.09 30.25
C PRO A 800 -9.66 -24.73 31.23
N SER A 801 -9.65 -24.28 32.48
CA SER A 801 -10.47 -24.88 33.53
C SER A 801 -10.82 -23.90 34.65
N TRP A 802 -11.83 -24.26 35.43
CA TRP A 802 -12.34 -23.47 36.56
C TRP A 802 -12.10 -24.23 37.86
N LYS A 803 -11.61 -23.53 38.89
CA LYS A 803 -11.41 -24.09 40.22
C LYS A 803 -11.71 -23.07 41.31
N ASN A 804 -12.83 -23.28 42.02
CA ASN A 804 -13.34 -22.36 43.04
C ASN A 804 -13.42 -20.92 42.48
N ASP A 805 -14.13 -20.79 41.37
CA ASP A 805 -14.43 -19.54 40.65
C ASP A 805 -13.18 -18.76 40.18
N LYS A 806 -12.04 -19.45 40.09
CA LYS A 806 -10.81 -18.96 39.47
C LYS A 806 -10.57 -19.66 38.15
N PHE A 807 -10.34 -18.86 37.12
CA PHE A 807 -9.91 -19.32 35.81
C PHE A 807 -8.44 -19.72 35.79
N ASP A 808 -8.13 -20.82 35.12
CA ASP A 808 -6.79 -21.19 34.68
C ASP A 808 -6.84 -21.44 33.17
N ASN A 809 -6.04 -20.73 32.37
CA ASN A 809 -6.00 -20.89 30.91
C ASN A 809 -5.25 -22.15 30.46
N GLY A 810 -4.68 -22.93 31.39
CA GLY A 810 -3.94 -24.16 31.13
C GLY A 810 -2.63 -23.97 30.37
N GLY A 811 -2.17 -22.72 30.22
CA GLY A 811 -1.05 -22.37 29.33
C GLY A 811 -1.43 -22.24 27.84
N CYS A 812 -2.73 -22.19 27.51
CA CYS A 812 -3.18 -21.85 26.15
C CYS A 812 -2.99 -20.36 25.84
N GLU A 813 -2.70 -20.03 24.59
CA GLU A 813 -2.49 -18.66 24.12
C GLU A 813 -3.82 -17.92 23.94
N PHE A 814 -3.88 -16.63 24.29
CA PHE A 814 -5.02 -15.76 23.98
C PHE A 814 -5.08 -15.47 22.48
N VAL A 815 -6.25 -15.59 21.85
CA VAL A 815 -6.46 -15.30 20.43
C VAL A 815 -7.24 -14.00 20.24
N GLU A 816 -8.45 -13.94 20.80
CA GLU A 816 -9.40 -12.86 20.57
C GLU A 816 -10.47 -12.87 21.68
N SER A 817 -11.14 -11.74 21.90
CA SER A 817 -12.28 -11.66 22.82
C SER A 817 -13.37 -10.73 22.31
N ALA A 818 -14.63 -11.15 22.43
CA ALA A 818 -15.83 -10.42 22.04
C ALA A 818 -16.78 -10.25 23.22
N GLN A 819 -17.82 -9.43 23.07
CA GLN A 819 -18.92 -9.28 24.02
C GLN A 819 -20.23 -9.75 23.38
N ASN A 820 -21.29 -9.96 24.19
CA ASN A 820 -22.62 -10.23 23.64
C ASN A 820 -23.30 -8.95 23.11
N GLY A 821 -24.07 -9.08 22.04
CA GLY A 821 -25.10 -8.12 21.67
C GLY A 821 -26.31 -8.18 22.62
N ALA A 822 -27.20 -7.18 22.55
CA ALA A 822 -28.46 -7.17 23.29
C ALA A 822 -29.40 -8.37 23.00
N ASP A 823 -29.29 -8.95 21.81
CA ASP A 823 -29.96 -10.19 21.39
C ASP A 823 -29.26 -11.48 21.87
N GLY A 824 -28.13 -11.34 22.55
CA GLY A 824 -27.30 -12.44 23.02
C GLY A 824 -26.32 -13.00 21.99
N HIS A 825 -26.28 -12.51 20.75
CA HIS A 825 -25.31 -13.03 19.77
C HIS A 825 -23.87 -12.61 20.09
N ILE A 826 -22.93 -13.53 19.86
CA ILE A 826 -21.48 -13.33 20.00
C ILE A 826 -20.83 -13.83 18.71
N ALA A 827 -19.92 -13.05 18.13
CA ALA A 827 -19.23 -13.37 16.88
C ALA A 827 -17.70 -13.15 16.99
N PHE A 828 -16.93 -14.02 16.33
CA PHE A 828 -15.47 -13.93 16.20
C PHE A 828 -15.06 -14.17 14.75
N ASP A 829 -14.08 -13.43 14.22
CA ASP A 829 -13.51 -13.66 12.89
C ASP A 829 -12.02 -13.99 12.97
N LEU A 830 -11.74 -15.25 13.31
CA LEU A 830 -10.38 -15.74 13.55
C LEU A 830 -9.59 -15.96 12.24
N SER A 831 -10.14 -15.61 11.07
CA SER A 831 -9.58 -15.87 9.75
C SER A 831 -8.14 -15.36 9.62
N GLU A 832 -7.88 -14.12 10.05
CA GLU A 832 -6.53 -13.52 10.01
C GLU A 832 -5.56 -14.22 10.98
N LYS A 833 -6.07 -14.71 12.12
CA LYS A 833 -5.28 -15.43 13.13
C LYS A 833 -4.94 -16.85 12.68
N LEU A 834 -5.79 -17.45 11.84
CA LEU A 834 -5.57 -18.73 11.18
C LEU A 834 -4.61 -18.60 9.99
N GLU A 835 -4.75 -17.57 9.15
CA GLU A 835 -3.80 -17.22 8.09
C GLU A 835 -2.39 -17.02 8.65
N ARG A 836 -2.23 -16.20 9.70
CA ARG A 836 -0.93 -15.99 10.37
C ARG A 836 -0.32 -17.31 10.89
N LEU A 837 -1.14 -18.24 11.36
CA LEU A 837 -0.71 -19.54 11.87
C LEU A 837 -0.24 -20.50 10.76
N LEU A 838 -0.97 -20.56 9.65
CA LEU A 838 -0.68 -21.45 8.52
C LEU A 838 0.45 -20.93 7.60
N ASN A 839 0.73 -19.62 7.64
CA ASN A 839 1.90 -19.02 6.99
C ASN A 839 3.24 -19.45 7.60
N ASP A 840 3.30 -19.72 8.91
CA ASP A 840 4.52 -20.21 9.55
C ASP A 840 4.97 -21.54 8.91
N LYS A 841 6.17 -21.56 8.33
CA LYS A 841 6.67 -22.73 7.60
C LYS A 841 6.88 -23.93 8.52
N GLN A 842 7.49 -23.73 9.69
CA GLN A 842 7.84 -24.82 10.60
C GLN A 842 6.58 -25.43 11.20
N LEU A 843 5.62 -24.61 11.61
CA LEU A 843 4.36 -25.07 12.14
C LEU A 843 3.47 -25.71 11.05
N ARG A 844 3.46 -25.17 9.82
CA ARG A 844 2.79 -25.80 8.67
C ARG A 844 3.34 -27.20 8.38
N GLU A 845 4.67 -27.35 8.32
CA GLU A 845 5.33 -28.63 8.06
C GLU A 845 5.08 -29.65 9.19
N GLN A 846 4.89 -29.20 10.43
CA GLN A 846 4.49 -30.05 11.56
C GLN A 846 3.00 -30.42 11.54
N LEU A 847 2.10 -29.44 11.40
CA LEU A 847 0.64 -29.64 11.42
C LEU A 847 0.15 -30.48 10.23
N LEU A 848 0.75 -30.30 9.05
CA LEU A 848 0.27 -30.87 7.79
C LEU A 848 1.23 -31.91 7.19
N ALA A 849 2.06 -32.55 8.02
CA ALA A 849 2.97 -33.62 7.62
C ALA A 849 2.29 -34.78 6.84
N ASN A 850 1.00 -35.02 7.12
CA ASN A 850 0.15 -36.01 6.43
C ASN A 850 -0.93 -35.37 5.52
N GLY A 851 -0.82 -34.09 5.18
CA GLY A 851 -1.79 -33.33 4.37
C GLY A 851 -3.03 -32.82 5.12
N THR A 852 -3.29 -33.32 6.33
CA THR A 852 -4.32 -32.82 7.26
C THR A 852 -3.73 -32.59 8.65
N GLY A 853 -4.26 -31.59 9.36
CA GLY A 853 -3.84 -31.19 10.71
C GLY A 853 -5.00 -30.67 11.54
N GLU A 854 -4.92 -30.81 12.86
CA GLU A 854 -5.96 -30.35 13.81
C GLU A 854 -5.43 -29.16 14.63
N ILE A 855 -6.21 -28.08 14.72
CA ILE A 855 -5.93 -26.92 15.58
C ILE A 855 -7.01 -26.86 16.65
N THR A 856 -6.61 -26.94 17.92
CA THR A 856 -7.55 -26.88 19.06
C THR A 856 -7.65 -25.45 19.61
N TYR A 857 -8.88 -24.92 19.59
CA TYR A 857 -9.27 -23.69 20.26
C TYR A 857 -10.17 -24.00 21.47
N TYR A 858 -10.27 -23.06 22.39
CA TYR A 858 -11.17 -23.11 23.55
C TYR A 858 -11.93 -21.79 23.67
N LEU A 859 -13.27 -21.84 23.69
CA LEU A 859 -14.13 -20.68 23.96
C LEU A 859 -14.65 -20.75 25.40
N VAL A 860 -14.51 -19.64 26.13
CA VAL A 860 -14.97 -19.47 27.52
C VAL A 860 -15.64 -18.11 27.71
N GLU A 861 -16.42 -17.98 28.77
CA GLU A 861 -16.88 -16.71 29.32
C GLU A 861 -15.85 -16.18 30.33
N ASP A 862 -15.56 -14.87 30.29
CA ASP A 862 -14.73 -14.20 31.29
C ASP A 862 -15.58 -13.95 32.55
N THR A 863 -15.16 -14.46 33.71
CA THR A 863 -15.82 -14.17 35.00
C THR A 863 -15.79 -12.68 35.32
N GLY A 864 -16.96 -12.11 35.60
CA GLY A 864 -17.13 -10.76 36.12
C GLY A 864 -17.58 -10.73 37.57
N ASN A 865 -17.60 -9.53 38.16
CA ASN A 865 -18.00 -9.29 39.55
C ASN A 865 -19.43 -8.73 39.67
N LEU A 866 -20.34 -9.04 38.73
CA LEU A 866 -21.71 -8.51 38.75
C LEU A 866 -22.51 -9.12 39.92
N PRO A 867 -22.96 -8.33 40.92
CA PRO A 867 -23.68 -8.88 42.07
C PRO A 867 -24.97 -9.58 41.65
N GLY A 868 -25.22 -10.77 42.20
CA GLY A 868 -26.40 -11.59 41.89
C GLY A 868 -26.31 -12.42 40.60
N VAL A 869 -25.25 -12.28 39.80
CA VAL A 869 -25.05 -13.11 38.60
C VAL A 869 -24.24 -14.37 38.95
N ILE A 870 -24.74 -15.54 38.54
CA ILE A 870 -24.02 -16.82 38.57
C ILE A 870 -23.57 -17.13 37.13
N TYR A 871 -22.27 -17.36 36.94
CA TYR A 871 -21.62 -17.48 35.64
C TYR A 871 -21.56 -18.93 35.11
N ASP A 872 -21.75 -19.13 33.80
CA ASP A 872 -21.57 -20.44 33.14
C ASP A 872 -20.07 -20.76 32.97
N HIS A 873 -19.53 -21.57 33.89
CA HIS A 873 -18.15 -22.07 33.86
C HIS A 873 -17.91 -23.20 32.82
N ALA A 874 -18.68 -23.22 31.72
CA ALA A 874 -18.41 -24.10 30.59
C ALA A 874 -17.12 -23.74 29.84
N VAL A 875 -16.40 -24.77 29.41
CA VAL A 875 -15.28 -24.63 28.47
C VAL A 875 -15.62 -25.39 27.18
N TYR A 876 -15.78 -24.68 26.08
CA TYR A 876 -16.04 -25.27 24.77
C TYR A 876 -14.73 -25.56 24.05
N GLU A 877 -14.35 -26.83 23.91
CA GLU A 877 -13.27 -27.24 23.01
C GLU A 877 -13.77 -27.20 21.56
N ILE A 878 -12.98 -26.63 20.66
CA ILE A 878 -13.29 -26.42 19.24
C ILE A 878 -12.10 -26.90 18.43
N LYS A 879 -12.22 -28.08 17.81
CA LYS A 879 -11.18 -28.72 17.00
C LYS A 879 -11.42 -28.41 15.53
N VAL A 880 -10.53 -27.63 14.91
CA VAL A 880 -10.59 -27.27 13.49
C VAL A 880 -9.62 -28.19 12.73
N THR A 881 -10.17 -29.10 11.93
CA THR A 881 -9.36 -29.92 11.00
C THR A 881 -9.14 -29.11 9.72
N VAL A 882 -7.88 -28.75 9.44
CA VAL A 882 -7.46 -28.09 8.21
C VAL A 882 -6.79 -29.11 7.29
N LYS A 883 -7.14 -29.05 6.02
CA LYS A 883 -6.54 -29.85 4.93
C LYS A 883 -5.80 -28.94 3.98
N CYS A 884 -4.60 -29.32 3.56
CA CYS A 884 -3.83 -28.60 2.56
C CYS A 884 -3.71 -29.43 1.28
N THR A 885 -4.21 -28.92 0.16
CA THR A 885 -4.13 -29.56 -1.15
C THR A 885 -3.20 -28.77 -2.06
N PRO A 886 -2.00 -29.29 -2.38
CA PRO A 886 -1.08 -28.64 -3.32
C PRO A 886 -1.45 -28.95 -4.77
N THR A 887 -1.60 -27.91 -5.59
CA THR A 887 -1.85 -28.00 -7.04
C THR A 887 -0.69 -27.35 -7.78
N VAL A 888 -0.03 -28.08 -8.69
CA VAL A 888 0.92 -27.48 -9.65
C VAL A 888 0.10 -26.71 -10.69
N LEU A 889 0.43 -25.44 -10.92
CA LEU A 889 -0.19 -24.67 -12.01
C LEU A 889 0.66 -24.73 -13.29
N MET A 890 1.96 -24.47 -13.17
CA MET A 890 2.89 -24.43 -14.31
C MET A 890 4.33 -24.70 -13.83
N SER A 891 5.23 -25.01 -14.75
CA SER A 891 6.68 -25.10 -14.47
C SER A 891 7.44 -24.04 -15.26
N VAL A 892 8.28 -23.25 -14.58
CA VAL A 892 8.84 -21.98 -15.06
C VAL A 892 10.32 -21.81 -14.70
N PRO A 893 11.10 -20.98 -15.41
CA PRO A 893 12.53 -20.85 -15.18
C PRO A 893 12.89 -20.23 -13.82
N THR A 894 14.05 -20.56 -13.27
CA THR A 894 14.54 -19.96 -12.02
C THR A 894 15.20 -18.59 -12.23
N GLN A 895 15.09 -17.69 -11.25
CA GLN A 895 15.77 -16.39 -11.32
C GLN A 895 17.30 -16.59 -11.35
N GLY A 896 17.96 -16.04 -12.37
CA GLY A 896 19.41 -16.10 -12.54
C GLY A 896 19.95 -17.37 -13.23
N ASN A 897 19.18 -18.48 -13.26
CA ASN A 897 19.43 -19.59 -14.18
C ASN A 897 18.14 -19.94 -14.96
N PRO A 898 17.95 -19.38 -16.16
CA PRO A 898 16.75 -19.62 -16.94
C PRO A 898 16.80 -20.94 -17.75
N HIS A 899 17.76 -21.84 -17.46
CA HIS A 899 17.77 -23.22 -17.94
C HIS A 899 17.22 -24.21 -16.89
N ASP A 900 17.39 -23.92 -15.60
CA ASP A 900 16.72 -24.67 -14.53
C ASP A 900 15.27 -24.22 -14.41
N THR A 901 14.37 -25.15 -14.11
CA THR A 901 12.93 -24.87 -13.92
C THR A 901 12.45 -25.30 -12.54
N LYS A 902 11.40 -24.63 -12.06
CA LYS A 902 10.70 -24.93 -10.81
C LYS A 902 9.19 -24.98 -11.08
N ASP A 903 8.53 -26.00 -10.54
CA ASP A 903 7.07 -26.07 -10.47
C ASP A 903 6.53 -25.00 -9.52
N LEU A 904 5.61 -24.18 -10.03
CA LEU A 904 4.84 -23.21 -9.26
C LEU A 904 3.59 -23.88 -8.69
N LYS A 905 3.43 -23.85 -7.37
CA LYS A 905 2.32 -24.50 -6.65
C LYS A 905 1.39 -23.51 -5.96
N VAL A 906 0.10 -23.82 -6.01
CA VAL A 906 -0.90 -23.25 -5.10
C VAL A 906 -1.17 -24.27 -3.99
N TYR A 907 -0.96 -23.84 -2.75
CA TYR A 907 -1.32 -24.58 -1.56
C TYR A 907 -2.69 -24.09 -1.09
N ASN A 908 -3.75 -24.85 -1.40
CA ASN A 908 -5.12 -24.50 -1.00
C ASN A 908 -5.46 -25.13 0.35
N PHE A 909 -5.74 -24.31 1.36
CA PHE A 909 -6.08 -24.74 2.71
C PHE A 909 -7.59 -24.63 2.91
N THR A 910 -8.23 -25.73 3.25
CA THR A 910 -9.66 -25.81 3.51
C THR A 910 -9.93 -26.31 4.92
N ILE A 911 -10.93 -25.75 5.60
CA ILE A 911 -11.47 -26.38 6.81
C ILE A 911 -12.27 -27.62 6.36
N ASP A 912 -11.73 -28.80 6.67
CA ASP A 912 -12.31 -30.10 6.34
C ASP A 912 -13.43 -30.46 7.34
N ARG A 913 -13.23 -30.09 8.62
CA ARG A 913 -14.23 -30.28 9.68
C ARG A 913 -13.99 -29.32 10.86
N VAL A 914 -15.06 -28.98 11.57
CA VAL A 914 -14.99 -28.34 12.91
C VAL A 914 -15.79 -29.20 13.87
N ASP A 915 -15.16 -29.70 14.94
CA ASP A 915 -15.82 -30.47 16.00
C ASP A 915 -15.82 -29.68 17.32
N VAL A 916 -16.96 -29.71 18.03
CA VAL A 916 -17.24 -28.89 19.22
C VAL A 916 -17.64 -29.78 20.40
N THR A 917 -17.07 -29.54 21.58
CA THR A 917 -17.30 -30.30 22.81
C THR A 917 -17.52 -29.36 24.01
N LYS A 918 -18.69 -29.40 24.68
CA LYS A 918 -18.90 -28.66 25.95
C LYS A 918 -18.30 -29.47 27.11
N ASN A 919 -17.46 -28.81 27.91
CA ASN A 919 -16.94 -29.33 29.17
C ASN A 919 -17.48 -28.50 30.35
N PRO A 920 -18.61 -28.89 30.97
CA PRO A 920 -19.20 -28.20 32.14
C PRO A 920 -18.44 -28.50 33.46
N GLY A 921 -17.11 -28.39 33.46
CA GLY A 921 -16.29 -28.43 34.69
C GLY A 921 -16.12 -29.78 35.40
N GLY A 922 -16.55 -30.92 34.82
CA GLY A 922 -16.40 -32.23 35.49
C GLY A 922 -16.43 -33.49 34.61
N SER A 923 -17.03 -33.42 33.42
CA SER A 923 -16.99 -34.48 32.40
C SER A 923 -17.11 -33.84 31.02
N ALA A 924 -16.59 -34.49 29.99
CA ALA A 924 -16.76 -34.06 28.60
C ALA A 924 -18.08 -34.62 28.03
N ASN A 925 -18.85 -33.78 27.33
CA ASN A 925 -19.98 -34.26 26.51
C ASN A 925 -19.46 -34.94 25.23
N SER A 926 -20.34 -35.66 24.52
CA SER A 926 -19.98 -36.20 23.19
C SER A 926 -19.71 -35.05 22.20
N PRO A 927 -18.66 -35.13 21.37
CA PRO A 927 -18.35 -34.10 20.38
C PRO A 927 -19.43 -34.02 19.30
N ARG A 928 -19.65 -32.81 18.78
CA ARG A 928 -20.54 -32.52 17.64
C ARG A 928 -19.75 -31.88 16.52
N THR A 929 -19.88 -32.38 15.30
CA THR A 929 -19.45 -31.64 14.10
C THR A 929 -20.36 -30.42 13.88
N ALA A 930 -19.74 -29.25 13.68
CA ALA A 930 -20.39 -27.99 13.34
C ALA A 930 -20.21 -27.69 11.84
N SER A 931 -21.29 -27.26 11.20
CA SER A 931 -21.28 -26.72 9.83
C SER A 931 -21.26 -25.19 9.87
N ALA A 932 -20.67 -24.57 8.86
CA ALA A 932 -20.83 -23.15 8.60
C ALA A 932 -22.24 -22.86 8.08
N ASP A 933 -22.77 -21.67 8.38
CA ASP A 933 -23.97 -21.13 7.75
C ASP A 933 -23.68 -20.40 6.42
N ALA A 934 -24.72 -19.80 5.83
CA ALA A 934 -24.60 -19.04 4.58
C ALA A 934 -23.65 -17.81 4.66
N ASN A 935 -23.31 -17.36 5.87
CA ASN A 935 -22.39 -16.25 6.14
C ASN A 935 -21.00 -16.75 6.57
N GLY A 936 -20.75 -18.06 6.54
CA GLY A 936 -19.49 -18.69 6.91
C GLY A 936 -19.29 -18.96 8.40
N TYR A 937 -20.31 -18.78 9.25
CA TYR A 937 -20.16 -18.91 10.71
C TYR A 937 -20.45 -20.33 11.22
N TYR A 938 -19.46 -20.93 11.88
CA TYR A 938 -19.61 -22.18 12.63
C TYR A 938 -20.30 -21.91 13.97
N SER A 939 -21.37 -22.66 14.24
CA SER A 939 -22.20 -22.48 15.44
C SER A 939 -21.69 -23.29 16.63
N ILE A 940 -21.27 -22.63 17.70
CA ILE A 940 -20.72 -23.25 18.92
C ILE A 940 -21.87 -23.50 19.92
N VAL A 941 -22.40 -24.72 19.96
CA VAL A 941 -23.48 -25.14 20.87
C VAL A 941 -23.28 -26.59 21.34
N ASP A 942 -23.95 -26.99 22.42
CA ASP A 942 -23.79 -28.33 22.99
C ASP A 942 -24.44 -29.44 22.10
N SER A 943 -23.89 -30.66 22.14
CA SER A 943 -24.44 -31.79 21.39
C SER A 943 -25.86 -32.16 21.85
N ASN A 944 -26.18 -32.02 23.14
CA ASN A 944 -27.52 -32.25 23.69
C ASN A 944 -28.53 -31.13 23.38
N SER A 945 -28.12 -30.06 22.69
CA SER A 945 -29.00 -28.92 22.34
C SER A 945 -29.49 -28.94 20.89
N ALA A 946 -29.00 -29.86 20.06
CA ALA A 946 -29.15 -29.82 18.60
C ALA A 946 -30.60 -29.92 18.07
N THR A 947 -31.57 -30.34 18.89
CA THR A 947 -33.00 -30.45 18.54
C THR A 947 -33.87 -29.34 19.12
N SER A 948 -33.32 -28.46 19.98
CA SER A 948 -34.03 -27.33 20.56
C SER A 948 -33.53 -26.02 19.96
N THR A 949 -34.39 -25.27 19.26
CA THR A 949 -34.04 -23.99 18.62
C THR A 949 -33.62 -22.89 19.60
N ASN A 950 -33.94 -23.05 20.89
CA ASN A 950 -33.86 -22.00 21.91
C ASN A 950 -32.98 -22.46 23.10
N LYS A 951 -31.70 -22.76 22.87
CA LYS A 951 -30.70 -22.95 23.93
C LYS A 951 -29.42 -22.18 23.61
N ALA A 952 -28.97 -21.34 24.54
CA ALA A 952 -27.74 -20.57 24.38
C ALA A 952 -26.47 -21.43 24.54
N THR A 953 -25.34 -20.91 24.04
CA THR A 953 -24.00 -21.47 24.31
C THR A 953 -23.64 -21.29 25.79
N PHE A 954 -23.87 -20.10 26.33
CA PHE A 954 -23.63 -19.75 27.72
C PHE A 954 -24.91 -19.22 28.36
N THR A 955 -25.29 -19.75 29.52
CA THR A 955 -26.51 -19.34 30.24
C THR A 955 -26.17 -19.00 31.69
N ASN A 956 -26.19 -17.70 32.02
CA ASN A 956 -26.06 -17.26 33.42
C ASN A 956 -27.44 -17.23 34.08
N THR A 957 -27.48 -17.30 35.41
CA THR A 957 -28.68 -16.95 36.18
C THR A 957 -28.48 -15.63 36.92
N TYR A 958 -29.57 -14.90 37.16
CA TYR A 958 -29.61 -13.72 38.01
C TYR A 958 -30.58 -13.95 39.17
N ASP A 959 -30.07 -13.96 40.39
CA ASP A 959 -30.87 -13.93 41.62
C ASP A 959 -30.51 -12.69 42.44
N SER A 960 -31.52 -12.07 43.04
CA SER A 960 -31.37 -10.80 43.75
C SER A 960 -31.52 -11.02 45.25
N GLU A 961 -30.64 -10.37 46.03
CA GLU A 961 -30.65 -10.41 47.49
C GLU A 961 -30.56 -8.97 48.02
N VAL A 962 -31.30 -8.68 49.10
CA VAL A 962 -31.17 -7.45 49.90
C VAL A 962 -30.98 -7.82 51.37
N SER A 963 -30.21 -7.02 52.12
CA SER A 963 -29.96 -7.27 53.54
C SER A 963 -29.96 -6.02 54.40
N TRP A 964 -30.20 -6.20 55.71
CA TRP A 964 -30.16 -5.13 56.71
C TRP A 964 -29.85 -5.67 58.12
N THR A 965 -29.38 -4.81 59.02
CA THR A 965 -29.00 -5.17 60.40
C THR A 965 -29.93 -4.51 61.42
N PRO A 966 -30.72 -5.27 62.21
CA PRO A 966 -31.56 -4.72 63.27
C PRO A 966 -30.75 -4.16 64.43
N LYS A 967 -31.17 -2.98 64.90
CA LYS A 967 -30.60 -2.24 66.05
C LYS A 967 -31.71 -1.82 67.01
N ALA A 968 -31.35 -1.59 68.27
CA ALA A 968 -32.23 -0.99 69.27
C ALA A 968 -31.45 -0.12 70.26
N THR A 969 -32.13 0.78 70.95
CA THR A 969 -31.55 1.70 71.93
C THR A 969 -32.07 1.41 73.34
N LYS A 970 -31.18 1.43 74.32
CA LYS A 970 -31.51 1.45 75.74
C LYS A 970 -31.28 2.86 76.31
N VAL A 971 -32.19 3.32 77.16
CA VAL A 971 -32.10 4.58 77.91
C VAL A 971 -32.34 4.30 79.39
N VAL A 972 -31.69 5.08 80.26
CA VAL A 972 -31.90 5.09 81.72
C VAL A 972 -32.12 6.53 82.19
N LYS A 973 -33.14 6.74 83.02
CA LYS A 973 -33.46 8.02 83.66
C LYS A 973 -33.22 7.94 85.17
N GLY A 974 -32.50 8.91 85.73
CA GLY A 974 -32.25 9.03 87.17
C GLY A 974 -31.22 8.07 87.78
N GLY A 975 -30.58 7.21 86.97
CA GLY A 975 -29.60 6.22 87.42
C GLY A 975 -28.55 5.91 86.36
N GLU A 976 -27.63 5.00 86.67
CA GLU A 976 -26.55 4.56 85.77
C GLU A 976 -27.03 3.44 84.81
N MET A 977 -26.35 3.28 83.67
CA MET A 977 -26.54 2.10 82.82
C MET A 977 -25.98 0.85 83.52
N LYS A 978 -26.76 -0.23 83.48
CA LYS A 978 -26.40 -1.58 83.92
C LYS A 978 -26.53 -2.53 82.73
N GLU A 979 -26.26 -3.82 82.89
CA GLU A 979 -26.29 -4.79 81.80
C GLU A 979 -27.72 -5.24 81.45
N PHE A 980 -28.51 -4.31 80.91
CA PHE A 980 -29.85 -4.59 80.40
C PHE A 980 -29.73 -5.37 79.07
N THR A 981 -30.45 -6.49 78.99
CA THR A 981 -30.51 -7.36 77.81
C THR A 981 -31.76 -7.06 77.00
N LEU A 982 -31.59 -6.66 75.74
CA LEU A 982 -32.64 -6.63 74.73
C LEU A 982 -32.63 -7.95 73.95
N GLN A 983 -33.81 -8.39 73.52
CA GLN A 983 -34.01 -9.63 72.76
C GLN A 983 -34.74 -9.32 71.46
N LEU A 984 -34.26 -9.89 70.34
CA LEU A 984 -34.89 -9.89 69.03
C LEU A 984 -35.41 -11.31 68.74
N ALA A 985 -36.69 -11.45 68.40
CA ALA A 985 -37.34 -12.72 68.11
C ALA A 985 -38.18 -12.68 66.82
N LYS A 986 -38.51 -13.86 66.29
CA LYS A 986 -39.45 -14.04 65.16
C LYS A 986 -40.93 -14.08 65.58
N ASP A 987 -41.23 -14.23 66.87
CA ASP A 987 -42.59 -14.31 67.41
C ASP A 987 -42.80 -13.39 68.62
N SER A 988 -44.05 -13.00 68.87
CA SER A 988 -44.44 -12.09 69.95
C SER A 988 -44.33 -12.72 71.35
N LYS A 989 -44.21 -14.04 71.45
CA LYS A 989 -44.04 -14.78 72.71
C LYS A 989 -42.56 -14.93 73.09
N PHE A 990 -41.65 -14.46 72.25
CA PHE A 990 -40.20 -14.55 72.38
C PHE A 990 -39.69 -15.98 72.58
N GLN A 991 -40.35 -16.96 71.94
CA GLN A 991 -39.91 -18.35 71.97
C GLN A 991 -38.75 -18.59 70.99
N HIS A 992 -38.73 -17.90 69.84
CA HIS A 992 -37.70 -17.99 68.81
C HIS A 992 -36.85 -16.71 68.79
N ILE A 993 -36.05 -16.53 69.84
CA ILE A 993 -35.05 -15.47 69.93
C ILE A 993 -33.94 -15.76 68.90
N ILE A 994 -33.72 -14.81 67.98
CA ILE A 994 -32.71 -14.91 66.91
C ILE A 994 -31.48 -14.01 67.17
N GLY A 995 -31.58 -13.08 68.12
CA GLY A 995 -30.41 -12.36 68.61
C GLY A 995 -30.66 -11.64 69.93
N THR A 996 -29.56 -11.31 70.61
CA THR A 996 -29.58 -10.51 71.85
C THR A 996 -28.62 -9.34 71.74
N ALA A 997 -28.90 -8.29 72.50
CA ALA A 997 -28.03 -7.12 72.62
C ALA A 997 -27.95 -6.74 74.11
N VAL A 998 -26.74 -6.63 74.65
CA VAL A 998 -26.52 -6.34 76.08
C VAL A 998 -25.79 -5.02 76.20
N THR A 999 -26.33 -4.11 77.02
CA THR A 999 -25.69 -2.82 77.32
C THR A 999 -24.47 -3.02 78.21
N THR A 1000 -23.43 -2.22 78.01
CA THR A 1000 -22.26 -2.22 78.91
C THR A 1000 -22.52 -1.29 80.10
N SER A 1001 -22.27 -1.77 81.33
CA SER A 1001 -22.47 -0.93 82.53
C SER A 1001 -21.60 0.33 82.51
N GLY A 1002 -22.17 1.48 82.92
CA GLY A 1002 -21.43 2.75 82.95
C GLY A 1002 -22.27 4.00 83.22
N LYS A 1003 -21.62 5.17 83.22
CA LYS A 1003 -22.24 6.47 83.51
C LYS A 1003 -23.08 7.05 82.35
N GLY A 1004 -22.87 6.60 81.12
CA GLY A 1004 -23.65 7.05 79.96
C GLY A 1004 -25.09 6.53 80.03
N THR A 1005 -26.08 7.41 79.89
CA THR A 1005 -27.51 7.11 80.12
C THR A 1005 -28.26 6.60 78.88
N LYS A 1006 -27.61 6.52 77.72
CA LYS A 1006 -28.17 6.03 76.45
C LYS A 1006 -27.15 5.15 75.72
N GLN A 1007 -27.60 4.03 75.14
CA GLN A 1007 -26.76 3.15 74.31
C GLN A 1007 -27.56 2.55 73.16
N THR A 1008 -27.04 2.65 71.93
CA THR A 1008 -27.57 1.97 70.73
C THR A 1008 -26.74 0.74 70.43
N LEU A 1009 -27.38 -0.40 70.14
CA LEU A 1009 -26.76 -1.71 69.97
C LEU A 1009 -27.34 -2.44 68.75
N SER A 1010 -26.49 -3.13 68.00
CA SER A 1010 -26.88 -4.19 67.06
C SER A 1010 -27.21 -5.48 67.82
N PHE A 1011 -28.11 -6.31 67.29
CA PHE A 1011 -28.34 -7.66 67.82
C PHE A 1011 -27.26 -8.63 67.34
N LYS A 1012 -26.83 -9.54 68.23
CA LYS A 1012 -25.88 -10.62 67.94
C LYS A 1012 -26.53 -11.99 68.01
N GLY A 1013 -26.12 -12.88 67.10
CA GLY A 1013 -26.57 -14.28 67.05
C GLY A 1013 -25.74 -15.20 67.95
N THR A 1014 -26.06 -16.50 67.92
CA THR A 1014 -25.40 -17.55 68.72
C THR A 1014 -23.90 -17.76 68.44
N ALA A 1015 -23.37 -17.16 67.37
CA ALA A 1015 -21.95 -17.18 67.00
C ALA A 1015 -21.24 -15.83 67.25
N ASP A 1016 -21.80 -14.96 68.10
CA ASP A 1016 -21.26 -13.65 68.53
C ASP A 1016 -21.05 -12.59 67.40
N LYS A 1017 -21.40 -12.96 66.16
CA LYS A 1017 -21.55 -12.07 65.01
C LYS A 1017 -22.85 -11.26 65.11
N GLU A 1018 -22.88 -10.07 64.52
CA GLU A 1018 -24.12 -9.33 64.30
C GLU A 1018 -25.12 -10.15 63.47
N VAL A 1019 -26.41 -9.99 63.76
CA VAL A 1019 -27.50 -10.59 62.98
C VAL A 1019 -27.71 -9.74 61.73
N GLU A 1020 -27.42 -10.30 60.56
CA GLU A 1020 -27.82 -9.76 59.27
C GLU A 1020 -29.12 -10.46 58.83
N LEU A 1021 -30.15 -9.68 58.46
CA LEU A 1021 -31.42 -10.19 57.94
C LEU A 1021 -31.42 -10.01 56.41
N LYS A 1022 -31.35 -11.14 55.70
CA LYS A 1022 -31.30 -11.25 54.24
C LYS A 1022 -32.63 -11.69 53.67
N TYR A 1023 -33.00 -11.19 52.49
CA TYR A 1023 -34.16 -11.61 51.71
C TYR A 1023 -33.75 -11.81 50.24
N SER A 1024 -33.94 -13.02 49.73
CA SER A 1024 -33.75 -13.36 48.31
C SER A 1024 -35.04 -13.19 47.51
N LEU A 1025 -34.94 -13.27 46.19
CA LEU A 1025 -36.11 -13.26 45.31
C LEU A 1025 -37.01 -14.49 45.53
N SER A 1026 -36.45 -15.59 46.04
CA SER A 1026 -37.20 -16.80 46.40
C SER A 1026 -38.02 -16.62 47.67
N ASP A 1027 -37.45 -16.02 48.72
CA ASP A 1027 -38.14 -15.79 50.00
C ASP A 1027 -39.44 -14.98 49.82
N ILE A 1028 -39.46 -14.05 48.86
CA ILE A 1028 -40.59 -13.15 48.58
C ILE A 1028 -41.70 -13.85 47.78
N ARG A 1029 -41.34 -14.74 46.84
CA ARG A 1029 -42.32 -15.44 45.96
C ARG A 1029 -43.24 -16.38 46.73
N ASP A 1030 -42.76 -16.99 47.81
CA ASP A 1030 -43.56 -17.89 48.65
C ASP A 1030 -44.44 -17.10 49.64
N ASN A 1031 -45.22 -16.11 49.19
CA ASN A 1031 -46.10 -15.29 50.02
C ASN A 1031 -47.59 -15.68 49.83
N PRO A 1032 -48.31 -16.15 50.88
CA PRO A 1032 -49.72 -16.52 50.76
C PRO A 1032 -50.70 -15.35 50.82
N ASP A 1033 -50.29 -14.17 51.34
CA ASP A 1033 -51.16 -13.01 51.55
C ASP A 1033 -51.27 -12.09 50.31
N ASP A 1034 -51.13 -12.66 49.10
CA ASP A 1034 -51.07 -11.91 47.83
C ASP A 1034 -52.46 -11.50 47.32
N SER A 1035 -53.08 -10.52 47.98
CA SER A 1035 -54.31 -9.88 47.51
C SER A 1035 -53.99 -8.93 46.34
N GLY A 1036 -53.72 -9.52 45.17
CA GLY A 1036 -53.15 -8.86 43.99
C GLY A 1036 -54.05 -7.83 43.31
N ASP A 1037 -54.12 -6.63 43.89
CA ASP A 1037 -54.78 -5.46 43.30
C ASP A 1037 -53.92 -4.19 43.48
N SER A 1038 -54.01 -3.28 42.50
CA SER A 1038 -53.42 -1.93 42.51
C SER A 1038 -51.89 -1.80 42.69
N ALA A 1039 -51.16 -1.88 41.56
CA ALA A 1039 -49.87 -1.20 41.29
C ALA A 1039 -48.64 -1.44 42.22
N GLY A 1040 -48.74 -2.29 43.25
CA GLY A 1040 -47.76 -2.36 44.34
C GLY A 1040 -46.49 -3.22 44.16
N GLY A 1041 -46.35 -3.94 43.04
CA GLY A 1041 -45.25 -4.89 42.81
C GLY A 1041 -45.35 -6.18 43.65
N LEU A 1042 -44.45 -7.13 43.43
CA LEU A 1042 -44.41 -8.39 44.18
C LEU A 1042 -43.66 -8.17 45.51
N PHE A 1043 -44.31 -8.38 46.65
CA PHE A 1043 -43.72 -8.08 47.96
C PHE A 1043 -44.06 -9.11 49.06
N LYS A 1044 -43.28 -9.09 50.13
CA LYS A 1044 -43.50 -9.87 51.36
C LYS A 1044 -43.02 -9.11 52.59
N THR A 1045 -43.76 -9.22 53.69
CA THR A 1045 -43.48 -8.46 54.93
C THR A 1045 -43.03 -9.40 56.04
N PHE A 1046 -41.73 -9.38 56.34
CA PHE A 1046 -41.12 -10.19 57.40
C PHE A 1046 -41.30 -9.50 58.74
N THR A 1047 -42.02 -10.14 59.67
CA THR A 1047 -42.28 -9.61 61.01
C THR A 1047 -41.27 -10.11 62.03
N TYR A 1048 -40.81 -9.22 62.90
CA TYR A 1048 -39.96 -9.51 64.06
C TYR A 1048 -40.47 -8.76 65.29
N TYR A 1049 -40.02 -9.14 66.48
CA TYR A 1049 -40.37 -8.48 67.74
C TYR A 1049 -39.12 -8.20 68.56
N VAL A 1050 -39.07 -7.04 69.21
CA VAL A 1050 -37.99 -6.66 70.13
C VAL A 1050 -38.56 -6.29 71.50
N ARG A 1051 -37.99 -6.84 72.57
CA ARG A 1051 -38.30 -6.48 73.96
C ARG A 1051 -37.04 -6.28 74.79
N GLU A 1052 -37.18 -5.64 75.94
CA GLU A 1052 -36.25 -5.82 77.04
C GLU A 1052 -36.58 -7.11 77.82
N LYS A 1053 -35.56 -7.85 78.24
CA LYS A 1053 -35.74 -9.04 79.08
C LYS A 1053 -35.97 -8.62 80.53
N THR A 1054 -37.24 -8.57 80.94
CA THR A 1054 -37.64 -8.20 82.30
C THR A 1054 -37.78 -9.38 83.27
N ASP A 1055 -37.66 -10.61 82.75
CA ASP A 1055 -37.89 -11.87 83.47
C ASP A 1055 -36.89 -12.04 84.64
N GLY A 1056 -37.31 -11.70 85.86
CA GLY A 1056 -36.50 -11.80 87.08
C GLY A 1056 -35.87 -10.48 87.59
N SER A 1057 -36.24 -9.32 87.04
CA SER A 1057 -36.03 -7.96 87.59
C SER A 1057 -34.77 -7.75 88.45
N GLN A 1058 -33.59 -7.97 87.86
CA GLN A 1058 -32.30 -8.05 88.59
C GLN A 1058 -31.92 -6.78 89.38
N PHE A 1059 -32.36 -5.60 88.95
CA PHE A 1059 -32.04 -4.34 89.61
C PHE A 1059 -33.31 -3.71 90.23
N SER A 1060 -33.61 -4.09 91.47
CA SER A 1060 -34.83 -3.74 92.23
C SER A 1060 -35.17 -2.25 92.33
N HIS A 1061 -34.19 -1.36 92.13
CA HIS A 1061 -34.37 0.10 92.16
C HIS A 1061 -34.72 0.71 90.80
N TYR A 1062 -34.81 -0.09 89.73
CA TYR A 1062 -35.19 0.35 88.38
C TYR A 1062 -36.58 -0.19 88.00
N THR A 1063 -37.46 0.70 87.55
CA THR A 1063 -38.63 0.31 86.76
C THR A 1063 -38.18 0.01 85.33
N TYR A 1064 -38.50 -1.19 84.84
CA TYR A 1064 -38.10 -1.67 83.51
C TYR A 1064 -39.12 -1.26 82.43
N ASP A 1065 -38.67 -1.16 81.18
CA ASP A 1065 -39.55 -0.89 80.03
C ASP A 1065 -40.15 -2.18 79.47
N HIS A 1066 -41.38 -2.49 79.89
CA HIS A 1066 -42.12 -3.69 79.48
C HIS A 1066 -42.72 -3.61 78.05
N SER A 1067 -42.34 -2.59 77.26
CA SER A 1067 -42.78 -2.45 75.88
C SER A 1067 -42.27 -3.58 74.99
N VAL A 1068 -43.03 -3.89 73.95
CA VAL A 1068 -42.64 -4.77 72.85
C VAL A 1068 -42.82 -4.02 71.54
N TYR A 1069 -41.72 -3.83 70.81
CA TYR A 1069 -41.76 -3.24 69.47
C TYR A 1069 -41.93 -4.33 68.44
N LYS A 1070 -43.00 -4.24 67.63
CA LYS A 1070 -43.13 -5.02 66.39
C LYS A 1070 -42.32 -4.32 65.31
N ILE A 1071 -41.50 -5.05 64.58
CA ILE A 1071 -40.76 -4.59 63.40
C ILE A 1071 -41.32 -5.32 62.18
N ALA A 1072 -41.53 -4.60 61.08
CA ALA A 1072 -42.00 -5.16 59.82
C ALA A 1072 -41.05 -4.73 58.69
N ALA A 1073 -40.39 -5.70 58.06
CA ALA A 1073 -39.50 -5.48 56.91
C ALA A 1073 -40.22 -5.90 55.63
N LYS A 1074 -40.70 -4.93 54.84
CA LYS A 1074 -41.35 -5.14 53.54
C LYS A 1074 -40.28 -5.20 52.45
N ALA A 1075 -39.99 -6.40 51.97
CA ALA A 1075 -39.15 -6.61 50.80
C ALA A 1075 -40.03 -6.58 49.54
N THR A 1076 -39.72 -5.71 48.58
CA THR A 1076 -40.51 -5.43 47.37
C THR A 1076 -39.64 -5.53 46.12
N VAL A 1077 -40.02 -6.41 45.19
CA VAL A 1077 -39.34 -6.58 43.90
C VAL A 1077 -39.64 -5.38 42.99
N GLN A 1078 -38.59 -4.76 42.48
CA GLN A 1078 -38.65 -3.61 41.57
C GLN A 1078 -38.82 -4.07 40.11
N PRO A 1079 -39.20 -3.18 39.16
CA PRO A 1079 -39.38 -3.56 37.75
C PRO A 1079 -38.12 -4.13 37.08
N ASP A 1080 -36.93 -3.72 37.50
CA ASP A 1080 -35.63 -4.27 37.05
C ASP A 1080 -35.25 -5.60 37.74
N LYS A 1081 -36.15 -6.12 38.59
CA LYS A 1081 -36.03 -7.33 39.40
C LYS A 1081 -34.96 -7.27 40.51
N THR A 1082 -34.50 -6.07 40.87
CA THR A 1082 -33.82 -5.85 42.15
C THR A 1082 -34.82 -5.88 43.32
N ILE A 1083 -34.34 -6.02 44.55
CA ILE A 1083 -35.20 -6.02 45.75
C ILE A 1083 -34.92 -4.76 46.58
N LYS A 1084 -35.97 -3.98 46.83
CA LYS A 1084 -35.96 -2.88 47.80
C LYS A 1084 -36.52 -3.37 49.13
N CYS A 1085 -35.81 -3.14 50.23
CA CYS A 1085 -36.33 -3.41 51.58
C CYS A 1085 -36.69 -2.09 52.27
N GLU A 1086 -37.91 -2.00 52.79
CA GLU A 1086 -38.37 -0.89 53.64
C GLU A 1086 -38.76 -1.46 55.00
N VAL A 1087 -38.24 -0.89 56.08
CA VAL A 1087 -38.42 -1.43 57.43
C VAL A 1087 -39.15 -0.41 58.30
N THR A 1088 -40.26 -0.82 58.91
CA THR A 1088 -41.02 -0.03 59.90
C THR A 1088 -40.95 -0.69 61.28
N TYR A 1089 -41.24 0.08 62.33
CA TYR A 1089 -41.48 -0.44 63.66
C TYR A 1089 -42.63 0.31 64.36
N LYS A 1090 -43.32 -0.41 65.25
CA LYS A 1090 -44.47 0.10 66.01
C LYS A 1090 -44.40 -0.32 67.47
N LYS A 1091 -44.73 0.60 68.38
CA LYS A 1091 -44.73 0.35 69.83
C LYS A 1091 -46.00 -0.36 70.28
N GLY A 1092 -45.88 -1.25 71.24
CA GLY A 1092 -47.01 -1.98 71.84
C GLY A 1092 -46.60 -2.76 73.08
N THR A 1093 -47.48 -3.67 73.48
CA THR A 1093 -47.30 -4.63 74.57
C THR A 1093 -47.73 -6.02 74.11
N VAL A 1094 -47.43 -7.04 74.92
CA VAL A 1094 -47.89 -8.43 74.70
C VAL A 1094 -48.76 -8.84 75.88
N ASP A 1095 -49.93 -9.40 75.59
CA ASP A 1095 -50.86 -9.87 76.63
C ASP A 1095 -50.50 -11.24 77.22
N SER A 1096 -51.25 -11.68 78.24
CA SER A 1096 -51.06 -12.98 78.92
C SER A 1096 -51.09 -14.18 77.98
N ASP A 1097 -51.80 -14.06 76.87
CA ASP A 1097 -52.01 -15.13 75.90
C ASP A 1097 -50.90 -15.13 74.84
N GLY A 1098 -50.03 -14.11 74.86
CA GLY A 1098 -48.87 -13.95 73.99
C GLY A 1098 -49.16 -13.18 72.70
N ASN A 1099 -50.29 -12.48 72.60
CA ASN A 1099 -50.64 -11.67 71.43
C ASN A 1099 -50.09 -10.25 71.58
N TRP A 1100 -49.44 -9.74 70.53
CA TRP A 1100 -48.99 -8.36 70.49
C TRP A 1100 -50.14 -7.40 70.15
N LYS A 1101 -50.25 -6.31 70.90
CA LYS A 1101 -51.22 -5.22 70.71
C LYS A 1101 -50.46 -3.89 70.70
N ALA A 1102 -50.74 -3.03 69.72
CA ALA A 1102 -50.18 -1.69 69.67
C ALA A 1102 -50.69 -0.84 70.85
N ASP A 1103 -49.87 0.10 71.33
CA ASP A 1103 -50.32 1.05 72.35
C ASP A 1103 -51.36 2.00 71.72
N VAL A 1104 -52.32 2.48 72.52
CA VAL A 1104 -53.50 3.26 72.07
C VAL A 1104 -53.12 4.55 71.30
N SER A 1105 -51.89 5.04 71.47
CA SER A 1105 -51.33 6.19 70.75
C SER A 1105 -50.00 5.89 70.04
N ALA A 1106 -49.75 4.65 69.64
CA ALA A 1106 -48.53 4.27 68.91
C ALA A 1106 -48.65 4.53 67.41
N GLU A 1107 -47.83 5.44 66.89
CA GLU A 1107 -47.58 5.58 65.46
C GLU A 1107 -46.65 4.48 64.94
N GLU A 1108 -46.67 4.25 63.63
CA GLU A 1108 -45.74 3.35 62.94
C GLU A 1108 -44.65 4.20 62.28
N LEU A 1109 -43.39 3.88 62.57
CA LEU A 1109 -42.24 4.70 62.22
C LEU A 1109 -41.31 3.93 61.29
N ASN A 1110 -40.74 4.62 60.31
CA ASN A 1110 -39.65 4.06 59.50
C ASN A 1110 -38.41 3.85 60.39
N LEU A 1111 -37.76 2.70 60.21
CA LEU A 1111 -36.52 2.35 60.89
C LEU A 1111 -35.34 2.97 60.14
N THR A 1112 -34.66 3.92 60.77
CA THR A 1112 -33.47 4.63 60.26
C THR A 1112 -32.45 4.78 61.39
N ASP A 1113 -31.21 5.19 61.13
CA ASP A 1113 -30.20 5.28 62.20
C ASP A 1113 -30.56 6.25 63.35
N ASP A 1114 -31.40 7.27 63.09
CA ASP A 1114 -31.96 8.17 64.11
C ASP A 1114 -33.31 7.69 64.69
N SER A 1115 -34.00 6.76 64.02
CA SER A 1115 -35.36 6.28 64.33
C SER A 1115 -35.34 4.76 64.56
N ILE A 1116 -35.14 4.35 65.82
CA ILE A 1116 -35.04 2.94 66.23
C ILE A 1116 -35.79 2.63 67.54
N PRO A 1117 -36.25 1.38 67.73
CA PRO A 1117 -36.86 0.90 68.98
C PRO A 1117 -36.06 1.30 70.23
N THR A 1118 -36.69 2.00 71.17
CA THR A 1118 -35.99 2.64 72.31
C THR A 1118 -36.66 2.31 73.66
N PHE A 1119 -35.93 1.62 74.54
CA PHE A 1119 -36.41 1.11 75.83
C PHE A 1119 -35.90 1.95 77.00
N THR A 1120 -36.76 2.57 77.81
CA THR A 1120 -36.39 3.53 78.88
C THR A 1120 -36.67 3.02 80.30
N ASN A 1121 -35.62 2.72 81.07
CA ASN A 1121 -35.76 2.40 82.50
C ASN A 1121 -35.67 3.64 83.37
N THR A 1122 -36.30 3.63 84.54
CA THR A 1122 -36.29 4.77 85.49
C THR A 1122 -35.88 4.31 86.88
N TYR A 1123 -34.93 5.00 87.51
CA TYR A 1123 -34.41 4.70 88.85
C TYR A 1123 -35.21 5.44 89.95
N SER A 1124 -35.40 4.79 91.11
CA SER A 1124 -36.23 5.31 92.22
C SER A 1124 -35.42 5.69 93.47
N THR A 1125 -35.71 6.85 94.05
CA THR A 1125 -35.02 7.43 95.20
C THR A 1125 -35.98 7.90 96.30
N SER A 1126 -36.13 7.14 97.38
CA SER A 1126 -36.88 7.57 98.58
C SER A 1126 -36.34 6.97 99.88
N LEU A 1127 -36.30 7.79 100.94
CA LEU A 1127 -35.88 7.44 102.31
C LEU A 1127 -36.69 8.28 103.30
N PRO A 1128 -37.31 7.69 104.36
CA PRO A 1128 -38.06 8.43 105.36
C PRO A 1128 -37.27 8.64 106.67
N LEU A 1129 -37.11 9.90 107.07
CA LEU A 1129 -36.97 10.33 108.47
C LEU A 1129 -38.20 11.20 108.81
N SER A 1130 -38.66 11.32 110.05
CA SER A 1130 -38.38 10.55 111.29
C SER A 1130 -39.50 10.83 112.29
N GLY A 1131 -39.60 10.05 113.38
CA GLY A 1131 -40.56 10.33 114.45
C GLY A 1131 -40.19 9.67 115.77
N MET A 1132 -40.42 10.30 116.94
CA MET A 1132 -40.77 11.71 117.19
C MET A 1132 -40.25 12.12 118.57
N SER A 1133 -39.45 13.20 118.66
CA SER A 1133 -39.29 13.98 119.90
C SER A 1133 -38.73 15.39 119.58
N GLY A 1134 -39.34 16.04 118.60
CA GLY A 1134 -38.91 17.33 118.06
C GLY A 1134 -40.10 18.18 117.66
N VAL A 1135 -40.69 18.88 118.63
CA VAL A 1135 -41.76 19.89 118.43
C VAL A 1135 -43.08 19.33 117.87
N THR A 1136 -43.77 18.52 118.68
CA THR A 1136 -45.22 18.25 118.57
C THR A 1136 -46.10 19.48 118.86
N LEU A 1137 -45.54 20.69 118.74
CA LEU A 1137 -46.11 21.95 119.25
C LEU A 1137 -46.69 22.86 118.14
N THR A 1138 -46.31 22.66 116.88
CA THR A 1138 -46.63 23.61 115.79
C THR A 1138 -47.84 23.19 114.95
N TYR A 1139 -48.04 21.89 114.69
CA TYR A 1139 -49.09 21.45 113.74
C TYR A 1139 -50.51 21.42 114.33
N LEU A 1140 -50.64 21.36 115.66
CA LEU A 1140 -51.91 21.62 116.37
C LEU A 1140 -52.38 23.07 116.21
N ALA A 1141 -51.50 24.01 115.83
CA ALA A 1141 -51.89 25.37 115.43
C ALA A 1141 -52.11 25.47 113.91
N GLY A 1142 -51.23 24.88 113.09
CA GLY A 1142 -51.28 25.00 111.63
C GLY A 1142 -52.56 24.47 110.98
N ALA A 1143 -53.08 23.32 111.43
CA ALA A 1143 -54.30 22.73 110.87
C ALA A 1143 -55.55 23.62 111.11
N ALA A 1144 -55.62 24.30 112.25
CA ALA A 1144 -56.70 25.26 112.55
C ALA A 1144 -56.62 26.50 111.64
N VAL A 1145 -55.41 26.97 111.33
CA VAL A 1145 -55.19 28.14 110.46
C VAL A 1145 -55.56 27.84 109.00
N LEU A 1146 -55.33 26.63 108.48
CA LEU A 1146 -55.76 26.27 107.12
C LEU A 1146 -57.30 26.30 106.96
N CYS A 1147 -58.04 25.85 107.98
CA CYS A 1147 -59.50 25.97 108.01
C CYS A 1147 -59.99 27.43 108.07
N ALA A 1148 -59.20 28.36 108.62
CA ALA A 1148 -59.51 29.79 108.62
C ALA A 1148 -59.05 30.51 107.33
N ALA A 1149 -57.91 30.14 106.76
CA ALA A 1149 -57.36 30.75 105.55
C ALA A 1149 -58.20 30.42 104.30
N ALA A 1150 -58.86 29.25 104.27
CA ALA A 1150 -59.87 28.92 103.28
C ALA A 1150 -61.04 29.93 103.24
N ALA A 1151 -61.35 30.61 104.36
CA ALA A 1151 -62.33 31.68 104.42
C ALA A 1151 -61.77 33.08 104.09
N TRP A 1152 -60.45 33.30 104.21
CA TRP A 1152 -59.84 34.62 103.97
C TRP A 1152 -59.26 34.82 102.57
N MET A 1153 -58.66 33.80 101.94
CA MET A 1153 -58.15 33.95 100.56
C MET A 1153 -59.26 34.05 99.51
N HIS A 1154 -60.52 33.84 99.90
CA HIS A 1154 -61.70 34.20 99.11
C HIS A 1154 -61.83 35.74 98.87
N ILE A 1155 -61.05 36.58 99.57
CA ILE A 1155 -61.24 38.05 99.63
C ILE A 1155 -60.31 38.85 98.68
N ARG A 1156 -59.23 38.26 98.13
CA ARG A 1156 -58.35 38.91 97.13
C ARG A 1156 -57.83 37.90 96.10
N ARG A 1157 -57.97 38.06 94.78
CA ARG A 1157 -58.56 39.14 93.94
C ARG A 1157 -58.06 40.58 94.19
N LYS A 1158 -56.79 40.85 93.84
CA LYS A 1158 -56.26 42.05 93.13
C LYS A 1158 -54.74 42.21 93.37
N ALA A 1159 -54.09 42.99 92.50
CA ALA A 1159 -52.64 43.23 92.38
C ALA A 1159 -51.88 41.98 91.87
N ASN A 1160 -51.18 42.00 90.74
CA ASN A 1160 -50.08 42.86 90.23
C ASN A 1160 -48.71 42.39 90.73
N ALA A 1161 -47.60 42.54 89.98
CA ALA A 1161 -47.39 42.67 88.53
C ALA A 1161 -45.86 42.73 88.26
N LYS A 1162 -45.41 42.30 87.06
CA LYS A 1162 -44.02 42.48 86.54
C LYS A 1162 -42.94 41.74 87.37
N GLY A 1163 -41.73 41.49 86.88
CA GLY A 1163 -41.10 41.77 85.59
C GLY A 1163 -39.64 42.25 85.77
N GLY A 1164 -38.86 42.27 84.70
CA GLY A 1164 -37.40 42.55 84.73
C GLY A 1164 -36.57 41.27 84.57
N GLU A 1165 -35.47 41.23 83.80
CA GLU A 1165 -34.25 42.07 83.79
C GLU A 1165 -33.25 41.69 84.89
N ARG A 1166 -31.91 41.66 84.65
CA ARG A 1166 -31.08 41.69 83.43
C ARG A 1166 -29.67 41.13 83.80
N ARG A 1167 -28.73 41.10 82.84
CA ARG A 1167 -27.25 41.29 82.92
C ARG A 1167 -26.55 41.12 84.29
N GLU A 1168 -25.36 40.52 84.35
CA GLU A 1168 -24.23 40.72 83.43
C GLU A 1168 -23.69 39.45 82.76
#